data_AF-A0AAE3W520-F1
#
_entry.id   AF-A0AAE3W520-F1
#
_cell.length_a   1.000
_cell.length_b   1.000
_cell.length_c   1.000
_cell.angle_alpha   90.00
_cell.angle_beta   90.00
_cell.angle_gamma   90.00
#
_symmetry.space_group_name_H-M   'P 1'
#
loop_
_entity.id
_entity.type
_entity.pdbx_description
1 polymer ?
#
loop_
_entity_poly.entity_id
_entity_poly.type
_entity_poly.pdbx_seq_one_letter_code
_entity_poly.pdbx_strand_id
1 'polypeptide(L)'
;MTLPITPANMDAICLEHVLPTSTGNHVFNAASSSMARSDLLDEALHLPGVDKYTYVSFGLGMRDALTDASPATTVWEDGIPRPTGALSPDKGSVRTLMYQYFRGIPAEALDRLVERPLFGKGQEDVRMTLADLAARADMMGLPVEIPLHRFAPGGQTVSPSRIVYFDAAGPVTPGDATLIRVEPSRVWDANPFATAGPDVLAEALKGGYPGGRVVPLPGGGYRLGMAPALATFAHADLLTGTRALTTDDLTRDGVPPLTTVGTYGDLLAHVAAAPARFSLVEIDSSQVFLAVHDPAGDAYLDLGTGTTAVFPDTPEQIRVTTLPADVALADLLTDPTPAGAVPAPLVPPAGVTRTHTFGPGGSRSVDLVTGGRSGTGNVPRELEPLLGQLATAAEAIGQSVVVIGPQPRDPWSRRDPARAEKRFLLRAGAMVFQHLRNGEPAPIIFNYGGASAALDAMAAKLGTPVMRQSMGGGLDFDRKWTATGPDGATVVPPFKDITRDTLKSVGDLQRATADTRVDPALGTYLSMDLSDPVALREKLRIDGSALKALQPTIAALPFDAEQFRAHSKLLDLLDKDTARFDTAVHFLAATKGGDTMTLPDLPSVLRQAPETRAEALQDLKDVTYGPHDAGAARAVLDAVQKRLAGASDDEVKKAIYDNSVYLPEGPGGRADIIRELQVWRDRATDPADRALFDEMAVWVTTCP
;
A
#
# COMPACT_ATOMS: atom_id res chain seq x y z
N MET A 1 19.79 -17.87 27.27
CA MET A 1 18.67 -18.77 27.59
C MET A 1 19.00 -20.14 26.99
N THR A 2 18.90 -21.24 27.73
CA THR A 2 19.13 -22.59 27.20
C THR A 2 17.86 -23.09 26.52
N LEU A 3 17.92 -23.42 25.23
CA LEU A 3 16.80 -24.03 24.53
C LEU A 3 16.45 -25.39 25.18
N PRO A 4 15.19 -25.64 25.57
CA PRO A 4 14.80 -26.94 26.09
C PRO A 4 14.90 -27.98 24.97
N ILE A 5 15.87 -28.88 25.10
CA ILE A 5 16.02 -30.03 24.20
C ILE A 5 14.94 -31.04 24.59
N THR A 6 13.86 -31.12 23.80
CA THR A 6 12.81 -32.14 23.99
C THR A 6 13.24 -33.48 23.38
N PRO A 7 12.67 -34.64 23.79
CA PRO A 7 13.00 -35.93 23.18
C PRO A 7 12.79 -35.99 21.66
N ALA A 8 11.81 -35.26 21.12
CA ALA A 8 11.62 -35.13 19.66
C ALA A 8 12.74 -34.28 19.01
N ASN A 9 13.27 -33.28 19.72
CA ASN A 9 14.44 -32.52 19.31
C ASN A 9 15.71 -33.38 19.38
N MET A 10 15.78 -34.33 20.32
CA MET A 10 16.91 -35.27 20.45
C MET A 10 17.00 -36.28 19.30
N ASP A 11 15.86 -36.69 18.72
CA ASP A 11 15.83 -37.64 17.59
C ASP A 11 16.17 -36.99 16.23
N ALA A 12 15.96 -35.67 16.10
CA ALA A 12 16.23 -34.92 14.87
C ALA A 12 17.66 -34.34 14.80
N ILE A 13 18.26 -34.07 15.96
CA ILE A 13 19.61 -33.53 16.11
C ILE A 13 20.54 -34.72 16.34
N CYS A 14 21.48 -35.01 15.43
CA CYS A 14 22.61 -35.86 15.80
C CYS A 14 23.41 -35.13 16.91
N LEU A 15 23.06 -35.37 18.18
CA LEU A 15 23.63 -34.71 19.38
C LEU A 15 25.16 -34.79 19.46
N GLU A 16 25.77 -35.70 18.71
CA GLU A 16 27.22 -35.83 18.59
C GLU A 16 27.90 -34.61 17.95
N HIS A 17 27.13 -33.69 17.36
CA HIS A 17 27.58 -32.54 16.57
C HIS A 17 27.19 -31.17 17.14
N VAL A 18 26.52 -31.12 18.30
CA VAL A 18 26.08 -29.86 18.93
C VAL A 18 26.63 -29.75 20.34
N LEU A 19 27.38 -28.69 20.60
CA LEU A 19 27.90 -28.37 21.92
C LEU A 19 27.19 -27.14 22.50
N PRO A 20 26.53 -27.24 23.66
CA PRO A 20 26.00 -26.07 24.35
C PRO A 20 27.12 -25.12 24.77
N THR A 21 26.91 -23.82 24.59
CA THR A 21 27.79 -22.74 25.08
C THR A 21 27.05 -21.91 26.14
N SER A 22 27.74 -20.95 26.75
CA SER A 22 27.14 -19.99 27.69
C SER A 22 26.01 -19.16 27.06
N THR A 23 26.05 -18.97 25.75
CA THR A 23 25.15 -18.07 25.00
C THR A 23 24.34 -18.77 23.90
N GLY A 24 24.52 -20.07 23.69
CA GLY A 24 23.72 -20.87 22.77
C GLY A 24 24.35 -22.22 22.42
N ASN A 25 24.66 -22.44 21.14
CA ASN A 25 25.15 -23.73 20.62
C ASN A 25 26.33 -23.54 19.65
N HIS A 26 27.25 -24.49 19.65
CA HIS A 26 28.32 -24.64 18.67
C HIS A 26 28.11 -25.94 17.87
N VAL A 27 27.95 -25.84 16.55
CA VAL A 27 27.65 -26.95 15.65
C VAL A 27 28.91 -27.35 14.87
N PHE A 28 29.23 -28.64 14.82
CA PHE A 28 30.45 -29.14 14.20
C PHE A 28 30.22 -30.43 13.40
N ASN A 29 31.03 -30.66 12.35
CA ASN A 29 30.85 -31.75 11.39
C ASN A 29 31.70 -33.00 11.72
N ALA A 30 32.04 -33.25 12.98
CA ALA A 30 32.89 -34.37 13.40
C ALA A 30 32.38 -34.98 14.72
N ALA A 31 32.77 -36.20 15.07
CA ALA A 31 32.39 -36.80 16.37
C ALA A 31 33.05 -36.04 17.55
N SER A 32 32.33 -35.90 18.65
CA SER A 32 32.76 -35.17 19.88
C SER A 32 34.12 -35.62 20.43
N SER A 33 34.53 -36.86 20.18
CA SER A 33 35.84 -37.41 20.57
C SER A 33 37.05 -36.76 19.87
N SER A 34 36.84 -35.95 18.83
CA SER A 34 37.88 -35.20 18.12
C SER A 34 38.01 -33.72 18.57
N MET A 35 37.21 -33.29 19.56
CA MET A 35 37.06 -31.89 20.01
C MET A 35 38.33 -31.21 20.56
N ALA A 36 39.36 -31.97 20.94
CA ALA A 36 40.57 -31.43 21.58
C ALA A 36 41.45 -30.53 20.69
N ARG A 37 41.03 -30.21 19.45
CA ARG A 37 41.83 -29.47 18.46
C ARG A 37 41.10 -28.35 17.72
N SER A 38 39.85 -28.01 18.07
CA SER A 38 39.15 -26.91 17.40
C SER A 38 39.52 -25.57 18.06
N ASP A 39 40.41 -24.79 17.43
CA ASP A 39 40.74 -23.42 17.89
C ASP A 39 39.52 -22.48 17.92
N LEU A 40 38.42 -22.86 17.27
CA LEU A 40 37.14 -22.14 17.29
C LEU A 40 36.32 -22.41 18.55
N LEU A 41 36.53 -23.55 19.22
CA LEU A 41 35.73 -23.93 20.37
C LEU A 41 35.97 -22.98 21.56
N ASP A 42 37.22 -22.59 21.78
CA ASP A 42 37.57 -21.62 22.82
C ASP A 42 36.88 -20.28 22.56
N GLU A 43 36.83 -19.82 21.30
CA GLU A 43 36.11 -18.61 20.92
C GLU A 43 34.61 -18.75 21.18
N ALA A 44 34.01 -19.87 20.77
CA ALA A 44 32.59 -20.16 20.93
C ALA A 44 32.12 -20.14 22.40
N LEU A 45 32.95 -20.65 23.32
CA LEU A 45 32.62 -20.73 24.75
C LEU A 45 32.62 -19.36 25.46
N HIS A 46 33.33 -18.38 24.89
CA HIS A 46 33.51 -17.04 25.47
C HIS A 46 32.79 -15.93 24.70
N LEU A 47 31.93 -16.29 23.74
CA LEU A 47 31.16 -15.33 22.96
C LEU A 47 30.18 -14.55 23.84
N PRO A 48 30.27 -13.20 23.92
CA PRO A 48 29.35 -12.38 24.70
C PRO A 48 27.96 -12.34 24.05
N GLY A 49 26.89 -12.57 24.80
CA GLY A 49 25.53 -12.62 24.26
C GLY A 49 24.69 -11.42 24.67
N VAL A 50 23.80 -10.99 23.79
CA VAL A 50 22.66 -10.16 24.18
C VAL A 50 21.59 -11.07 24.80
N ASP A 51 21.04 -10.66 25.94
CA ASP A 51 19.94 -11.39 26.58
C ASP A 51 18.78 -11.59 25.60
N LYS A 52 18.09 -12.73 25.72
CA LYS A 52 16.95 -13.17 24.87
C LYS A 52 17.32 -13.76 23.50
N TYR A 53 18.58 -13.70 23.06
CA TYR A 53 19.07 -14.44 21.89
C TYR A 53 19.78 -15.74 22.25
N THR A 54 19.77 -16.68 21.31
CA THR A 54 20.57 -17.91 21.36
C THR A 54 21.55 -17.87 20.20
N TYR A 55 22.84 -17.81 20.50
CA TYR A 55 23.88 -17.71 19.49
C TYR A 55 24.27 -19.09 18.97
N VAL A 56 24.27 -19.24 17.65
CA VAL A 56 24.72 -20.45 16.96
C VAL A 56 26.02 -20.14 16.24
N SER A 57 27.03 -20.97 16.45
CA SER A 57 28.31 -20.87 15.77
C SER A 57 28.67 -22.19 15.11
N PHE A 58 29.54 -22.15 14.10
CA PHE A 58 29.85 -23.31 13.25
C PHE A 58 31.36 -23.61 13.23
N GLY A 59 31.71 -24.89 13.31
CA GLY A 59 33.10 -25.38 13.30
C GLY A 59 33.81 -25.26 11.93
N LEU A 60 35.12 -25.52 11.90
CA LEU A 60 36.04 -25.25 10.78
C LEU A 60 35.55 -25.76 9.42
N GLY A 61 35.07 -27.01 9.34
CA GLY A 61 34.57 -27.57 8.09
C GLY A 61 33.32 -26.87 7.56
N MET A 62 32.47 -26.34 8.44
CA MET A 62 31.30 -25.57 8.02
C MET A 62 31.70 -24.14 7.67
N ARG A 63 32.54 -23.48 8.48
CA ARG A 63 33.08 -22.13 8.25
C ARG A 63 33.71 -21.97 6.87
N ASP A 64 34.60 -22.89 6.49
CA ASP A 64 35.40 -22.80 5.27
C ASP A 64 34.54 -23.01 3.99
N ALA A 65 33.41 -23.72 4.11
CA ALA A 65 32.43 -23.81 3.02
C ALA A 65 31.61 -22.52 2.83
N LEU A 66 31.54 -21.65 3.84
CA LEU A 66 30.78 -20.38 3.79
C LEU A 66 31.61 -19.23 3.21
N THR A 67 32.94 -19.33 3.26
CA THR A 67 33.85 -18.39 2.61
C THR A 67 34.24 -18.98 1.25
N ASP A 68 33.95 -18.32 0.13
CA ASP A 68 34.45 -18.75 -1.20
C ASP A 68 35.99 -18.87 -1.27
N ALA A 69 36.68 -18.44 -0.21
CA ALA A 69 38.06 -18.74 0.10
C ALA A 69 38.26 -20.20 0.57
N SER A 70 38.09 -21.17 -0.31
CA SER A 70 38.89 -22.40 -0.19
C SER A 70 40.12 -22.23 -1.08
N PRO A 71 41.27 -21.73 -0.57
CA PRO A 71 42.51 -22.09 -1.21
C PRO A 71 42.65 -23.59 -0.99
N ALA A 72 42.78 -24.35 -2.07
CA ALA A 72 43.38 -25.67 -1.98
C ALA A 72 44.81 -25.47 -1.42
N THR A 73 44.96 -25.44 -0.10
CA THR A 73 46.26 -25.36 0.56
C THR A 73 46.97 -26.66 0.27
N THR A 74 47.76 -26.62 -0.78
CA THR A 74 48.69 -27.69 -1.14
C THR A 74 49.88 -27.53 -0.19
N VAL A 75 49.97 -28.40 0.81
CA VAL A 75 51.17 -28.46 1.65
C VAL A 75 52.23 -29.23 0.87
N TRP A 76 53.41 -28.63 0.72
CA TRP A 76 54.57 -29.26 0.09
C TRP A 76 55.44 -29.86 1.19
N GLU A 77 55.30 -31.16 1.42
CA GLU A 77 56.26 -31.96 2.18
C GLU A 77 57.15 -32.70 1.16
N ASP A 78 58.47 -32.63 1.33
CA ASP A 78 59.48 -33.31 0.50
C ASP A 78 59.37 -33.03 -1.02
N GLY A 79 58.86 -31.86 -1.41
CA GLY A 79 58.74 -31.45 -2.81
C GLY A 79 57.59 -32.13 -3.59
N ILE A 80 56.70 -32.85 -2.91
CA ILE A 80 55.53 -33.50 -3.51
C ILE A 80 54.25 -32.79 -3.03
N PRO A 81 53.41 -32.26 -3.92
CA PRO A 81 52.14 -31.66 -3.52
C PRO A 81 51.20 -32.76 -3.02
N ARG A 82 50.79 -32.70 -1.74
CA ARG A 82 49.71 -33.54 -1.21
C ARG A 82 48.47 -32.69 -0.93
N PRO A 83 47.28 -33.09 -1.42
CA PRO A 83 46.03 -32.51 -0.94
C PRO A 83 45.86 -32.90 0.53
N THR A 84 45.73 -31.93 1.43
CA THR A 84 45.34 -32.19 2.82
C THR A 84 43.91 -32.70 2.81
N GLY A 85 43.76 -34.02 2.81
CA GLY A 85 42.48 -34.70 2.93
C GLY A 85 41.87 -34.51 4.31
N ALA A 86 41.21 -33.39 4.53
CA ALA A 86 39.95 -33.36 5.24
C ALA A 86 38.92 -32.91 4.20
N LEU A 87 37.89 -33.74 3.98
CA LEU A 87 36.74 -33.38 3.14
C LEU A 87 36.17 -32.06 3.67
N SER A 88 36.53 -30.93 3.07
CA SER A 88 35.74 -29.71 3.26
C SER A 88 34.35 -30.06 2.75
N PRO A 89 33.31 -30.07 3.60
CA PRO A 89 31.96 -30.36 3.15
C PRO A 89 31.62 -29.39 2.02
N ASP A 90 31.01 -29.91 0.95
CA ASP A 90 30.47 -29.02 -0.07
C ASP A 90 29.35 -28.15 0.53
N LYS A 91 29.05 -27.01 -0.10
CA LYS A 91 28.00 -26.09 0.37
C LYS A 91 26.64 -26.80 0.56
N GLY A 92 26.39 -27.88 -0.18
CA GLY A 92 25.18 -28.72 -0.06
C GLY A 92 25.11 -29.52 1.23
N SER A 93 26.23 -30.07 1.68
CA SER A 93 26.35 -30.88 2.91
C SER A 93 26.18 -30.01 4.16
N VAL A 94 26.81 -28.83 4.18
CA VAL A 94 26.62 -27.84 5.25
C VAL A 94 25.16 -27.39 5.34
N ARG A 95 24.56 -27.04 4.20
CA ARG A 95 23.15 -26.63 4.13
C ARG A 95 22.21 -27.73 4.63
N THR A 96 22.52 -29.00 4.33
CA THR A 96 21.73 -30.15 4.79
C THR A 96 21.81 -30.34 6.31
N LEU A 97 23.02 -30.24 6.89
CA LEU A 97 23.22 -30.31 8.34
C LEU A 97 22.48 -29.18 9.08
N MET A 98 22.50 -27.98 8.50
CA MET A 98 21.76 -26.85 9.05
C MET A 98 20.25 -27.04 8.99
N TYR A 99 19.71 -27.51 7.85
CA TYR A 99 18.29 -27.82 7.76
C TYR A 99 17.87 -28.90 8.77
N GLN A 100 18.72 -29.91 9.01
CA GLN A 100 18.46 -30.92 10.02
C GLN A 100 18.47 -30.32 11.44
N TYR A 101 19.46 -29.48 11.76
CA TYR A 101 19.53 -28.76 13.03
C TYR A 101 18.28 -27.91 13.27
N PHE A 102 17.86 -27.13 12.27
CA PHE A 102 16.68 -26.26 12.37
C PHE A 102 15.36 -27.00 12.43
N ARG A 103 15.24 -28.16 11.76
CA ARG A 103 14.02 -28.98 11.80
C ARG A 103 13.66 -29.43 13.22
N GLY A 104 14.64 -29.57 14.10
CA GLY A 104 14.47 -29.95 15.50
C GLY A 104 14.22 -28.79 16.46
N ILE A 105 14.10 -27.55 15.97
CA ILE A 105 13.91 -26.37 16.82
C ILE A 105 12.48 -25.85 16.60
N PRO A 106 11.75 -25.45 17.66
CA PRO A 106 10.46 -24.77 17.49
C PRO A 106 10.62 -23.45 16.72
N ALA A 107 9.62 -23.06 15.93
CA ALA A 107 9.70 -21.86 15.09
C ALA A 107 9.95 -20.58 15.93
N GLU A 108 9.35 -20.51 17.12
CA GLU A 108 9.55 -19.44 18.09
C GLU A 108 10.98 -19.34 18.65
N ALA A 109 11.68 -20.47 18.71
CA ALA A 109 13.07 -20.53 19.15
C ALA A 109 14.01 -20.17 18.01
N LEU A 110 13.64 -20.51 16.77
CA LEU A 110 14.38 -20.16 15.56
C LEU A 110 14.38 -18.65 15.32
N ASP A 111 13.30 -17.96 15.69
CA ASP A 111 13.20 -16.50 15.69
C ASP A 111 14.16 -15.80 16.68
N ARG A 112 14.71 -16.54 17.64
CA ARG A 112 15.68 -16.06 18.63
C ARG A 112 17.11 -16.52 18.33
N LEU A 113 17.33 -17.27 17.25
CA LEU A 113 18.65 -17.73 16.85
C LEU A 113 19.40 -16.66 16.06
N VAL A 114 20.66 -16.43 16.42
CA VAL A 114 21.57 -15.56 15.68
C VAL A 114 22.84 -16.33 15.38
N GLU A 115 23.26 -16.33 14.11
CA GLU A 115 24.53 -16.89 13.72
C GLU A 115 25.66 -15.93 14.08
N ARG A 116 26.72 -16.45 14.72
CA ARG A 116 27.93 -15.69 14.96
C ARG A 116 29.14 -16.40 14.34
N PRO A 117 29.73 -15.81 13.29
CA PRO A 117 30.97 -16.28 12.70
C PRO A 117 32.10 -16.36 13.72
N LEU A 118 32.86 -17.45 13.67
CA LEU A 118 34.10 -17.64 14.43
C LEU A 118 35.29 -17.55 13.49
N PHE A 119 36.41 -17.00 13.98
CA PHE A 119 37.60 -16.74 13.18
C PHE A 119 38.79 -17.61 13.60
N GLY A 120 38.87 -17.98 14.87
CA GLY A 120 39.90 -18.87 15.43
C GLY A 120 41.17 -18.13 15.81
N LYS A 121 42.02 -18.83 16.58
CA LYS A 121 43.30 -18.29 17.07
C LYS A 121 44.24 -17.96 15.90
N GLY A 122 44.86 -16.78 15.94
CA GLY A 122 45.81 -16.32 14.93
C GLY A 122 45.19 -15.69 13.67
N GLN A 123 43.85 -15.56 13.61
CA GLN A 123 43.14 -14.88 12.51
C GLN A 123 42.56 -13.53 12.94
N GLU A 124 43.26 -12.78 13.80
CA GLU A 124 42.79 -11.49 14.37
C GLU A 124 42.56 -10.42 13.30
N ASP A 125 43.28 -10.49 12.17
CA ASP A 125 43.17 -9.54 11.06
C ASP A 125 42.09 -9.88 10.02
N VAL A 126 41.44 -11.04 10.14
CA VAL A 126 40.36 -11.43 9.21
C VAL A 126 39.14 -10.57 9.49
N ARG A 127 38.68 -9.88 8.43
CA ARG A 127 37.50 -9.01 8.46
C ARG A 127 36.51 -9.39 7.37
N MET A 128 35.22 -9.28 7.65
CA MET A 128 34.14 -9.58 6.69
C MET A 128 33.51 -8.30 6.14
N THR A 129 33.18 -8.30 4.84
CA THR A 129 32.41 -7.22 4.22
C THR A 129 30.91 -7.40 4.46
N LEU A 130 30.10 -6.38 4.16
CA LEU A 130 28.64 -6.51 4.21
C LEU A 130 28.13 -7.60 3.24
N ALA A 131 28.74 -7.72 2.07
CA ALA A 131 28.38 -8.73 1.08
C ALA A 131 28.62 -10.16 1.62
N ASP A 132 29.71 -10.37 2.36
CA ASP A 132 30.03 -11.66 2.98
C ASP A 132 29.02 -12.02 4.08
N LEU A 133 28.68 -11.04 4.92
CA LEU A 133 27.69 -11.22 5.98
C LEU A 133 26.30 -11.50 5.40
N ALA A 134 25.91 -10.78 4.34
CA ALA A 134 24.64 -10.95 3.66
C ALA A 134 24.54 -12.32 2.96
N ALA A 135 25.59 -12.74 2.25
CA ALA A 135 25.64 -14.06 1.61
C ALA A 135 25.56 -15.19 2.65
N ARG A 136 26.20 -14.99 3.80
CA ARG A 136 26.11 -15.91 4.93
C ARG A 136 24.69 -15.94 5.49
N ALA A 137 24.09 -14.80 5.82
CA ALA A 137 22.73 -14.73 6.34
C ALA A 137 21.74 -15.43 5.40
N ASP A 138 21.85 -15.18 4.09
CA ASP A 138 20.97 -15.76 3.06
C ASP A 138 21.10 -17.28 2.95
N MET A 139 22.32 -17.81 3.12
CA MET A 139 22.57 -19.24 3.11
C MET A 139 22.13 -19.92 4.40
N MET A 140 22.37 -19.27 5.55
CA MET A 140 22.01 -19.80 6.86
C MET A 140 20.51 -19.71 7.12
N GLY A 141 19.81 -18.77 6.49
CA GLY A 141 18.44 -18.40 6.87
C GLY A 141 18.34 -17.86 8.30
N LEU A 142 19.46 -17.36 8.85
CA LEU A 142 19.56 -16.76 10.18
C LEU A 142 20.20 -15.38 10.08
N PRO A 143 19.88 -14.45 11.00
CA PRO A 143 20.65 -13.23 11.17
C PRO A 143 22.10 -13.57 11.50
N VAL A 144 23.04 -12.81 10.93
CA VAL A 144 24.49 -12.98 11.16
C VAL A 144 25.03 -11.79 11.92
N GLU A 145 25.74 -12.00 13.02
CA GLU A 145 26.28 -10.94 13.86
C GLU A 145 27.80 -11.04 14.01
N ILE A 146 28.53 -9.93 13.84
CA ILE A 146 29.98 -9.86 14.07
C ILE A 146 30.36 -8.62 14.89
N PRO A 147 31.49 -8.62 15.60
CA PRO A 147 32.05 -7.41 16.20
C PRO A 147 32.44 -6.36 15.16
N LEU A 148 32.27 -5.07 15.49
CA LEU A 148 32.63 -3.95 14.60
C LEU A 148 34.11 -3.99 14.22
N HIS A 149 35.00 -4.40 15.12
CA HIS A 149 36.43 -4.53 14.81
C HIS A 149 36.74 -5.64 13.79
N ARG A 150 35.81 -6.57 13.56
CA ARG A 150 35.87 -7.63 12.54
C ARG A 150 35.20 -7.24 11.22
N PHE A 151 34.74 -5.99 11.11
CA PHE A 151 34.09 -5.49 9.92
C PHE A 151 35.09 -4.82 8.95
N ALA A 152 34.96 -5.13 7.66
CA ALA A 152 35.69 -4.48 6.58
C ALA A 152 34.76 -3.50 5.83
N PRO A 153 35.00 -2.17 5.92
CA PRO A 153 34.25 -1.19 5.13
C PRO A 153 34.63 -1.30 3.65
N GLY A 154 33.76 -1.93 2.84
CA GLY A 154 33.92 -2.07 1.39
C GLY A 154 32.92 -3.07 0.78
N GLY A 155 32.58 -2.92 -0.50
CA GLY A 155 31.75 -3.89 -1.26
C GLY A 155 30.23 -3.78 -1.12
N GLN A 156 29.64 -2.57 -1.23
CA GLN A 156 28.20 -2.39 -0.96
C GLN A 156 27.27 -2.75 -2.13
N THR A 157 26.65 -3.92 -2.03
CA THR A 157 25.41 -4.33 -2.75
C THR A 157 24.41 -4.97 -1.78
N VAL A 158 24.33 -4.47 -0.54
CA VAL A 158 23.41 -4.96 0.50
C VAL A 158 22.43 -3.84 0.84
N SER A 159 21.13 -4.16 0.86
CA SER A 159 20.10 -3.20 1.24
C SER A 159 20.39 -2.65 2.65
N PRO A 160 20.41 -1.32 2.85
CA PRO A 160 20.59 -0.72 4.17
C PRO A 160 19.60 -1.25 5.22
N SER A 161 18.40 -1.65 4.79
CA SER A 161 17.37 -2.26 5.64
C SER A 161 17.76 -3.58 6.30
N ARG A 162 18.82 -4.25 5.81
CA ARG A 162 19.30 -5.53 6.34
C ARG A 162 20.33 -5.37 7.46
N ILE A 163 20.84 -4.16 7.73
CA ILE A 163 22.00 -3.93 8.59
C ILE A 163 21.54 -3.30 9.92
N VAL A 164 21.90 -3.93 11.03
CA VAL A 164 21.57 -3.49 12.40
C VAL A 164 22.86 -3.39 13.21
N TYR A 165 23.00 -2.41 14.09
CA TYR A 165 24.23 -2.14 14.85
C TYR A 165 23.93 -2.22 16.36
N PHE A 166 24.79 -2.86 17.16
CA PHE A 166 24.59 -3.05 18.61
C PHE A 166 25.80 -2.64 19.47
N ASP A 167 25.54 -2.20 20.71
CA ASP A 167 26.46 -2.10 21.83
C ASP A 167 26.04 -3.01 23.01
N ALA A 168 26.70 -2.88 24.17
CA ALA A 168 26.39 -3.67 25.37
C ALA A 168 25.02 -3.30 26.02
N ALA A 169 24.43 -2.18 25.63
CA ALA A 169 23.15 -1.67 26.12
C ALA A 169 21.99 -1.84 25.13
N GLY A 170 22.26 -2.08 23.84
CA GLY A 170 21.24 -2.29 22.81
C GLY A 170 21.67 -1.83 21.41
N PRO A 171 20.73 -1.62 20.48
CA PRO A 171 21.05 -1.09 19.16
C PRO A 171 21.60 0.35 19.24
N VAL A 172 22.59 0.70 18.41
CA VAL A 172 23.20 2.04 18.35
C VAL A 172 23.57 2.43 16.91
N THR A 173 24.08 3.64 16.68
CA THR A 173 24.55 4.04 15.34
C THR A 173 25.87 3.37 14.96
N PRO A 174 26.19 3.21 13.66
CA PRO A 174 27.42 2.53 13.22
C PRO A 174 28.73 3.05 13.83
N GLY A 175 28.79 4.33 14.22
CA GLY A 175 30.00 4.96 14.78
C GLY A 175 30.30 4.57 16.23
N ASP A 176 29.27 4.18 16.98
CA ASP A 176 29.34 3.88 18.42
C ASP A 176 29.12 2.37 18.70
N ALA A 177 28.90 1.58 17.66
CA ALA A 177 28.57 0.16 17.76
C ALA A 177 29.77 -0.72 18.13
N THR A 178 29.51 -1.75 18.93
CA THR A 178 30.49 -2.82 19.18
C THR A 178 30.25 -4.06 18.30
N LEU A 179 29.05 -4.18 17.71
CA LEU A 179 28.59 -5.31 16.90
C LEU A 179 27.78 -4.82 15.68
N ILE A 180 27.82 -5.57 14.60
CA ILE A 180 27.01 -5.42 13.38
C ILE A 180 26.23 -6.73 13.17
N ARG A 181 24.94 -6.64 12.87
CA ARG A 181 24.07 -7.73 12.46
C ARG A 181 23.55 -7.52 11.05
N VAL A 182 23.48 -8.59 10.26
CA VAL A 182 22.90 -8.61 8.92
C VAL A 182 21.79 -9.65 8.83
N GLU A 183 20.59 -9.22 8.44
CA GLU A 183 19.40 -10.08 8.30
C GLU A 183 19.38 -10.81 6.94
N PRO A 184 18.78 -12.03 6.86
CA PRO A 184 18.65 -12.77 5.60
C PRO A 184 17.62 -12.14 4.65
N SER A 185 17.85 -12.25 3.34
CA SER A 185 16.98 -11.73 2.28
C SER A 185 15.73 -12.57 2.04
N ARG A 186 15.76 -13.86 2.41
CA ARG A 186 14.61 -14.75 2.43
C ARG A 186 14.37 -15.19 3.86
N VAL A 187 13.33 -14.63 4.47
CA VAL A 187 12.95 -14.98 5.83
C VAL A 187 12.14 -16.27 5.81
N TRP A 188 12.13 -16.89 6.97
CA TRP A 188 11.18 -17.91 7.34
C TRP A 188 9.76 -17.32 7.44
N ASP A 189 8.78 -18.16 7.74
CA ASP A 189 7.37 -17.74 7.85
C ASP A 189 7.26 -16.43 8.65
N ALA A 190 6.67 -15.40 8.02
CA ALA A 190 6.49 -14.09 8.65
C ALA A 190 5.50 -14.13 9.82
N ASN A 191 4.78 -15.24 9.99
CA ASN A 191 3.91 -15.50 11.12
C ASN A 191 4.03 -16.97 11.59
N PRO A 192 5.13 -17.34 12.26
CA PRO A 192 5.35 -18.73 12.68
C PRO A 192 4.32 -19.25 13.69
N PHE A 193 3.52 -18.36 14.27
CA PHE A 193 2.46 -18.66 15.22
C PHE A 193 1.05 -18.65 14.61
N ALA A 194 0.92 -18.59 13.28
CA ALA A 194 -0.38 -18.46 12.61
C ALA A 194 -1.38 -19.57 13.01
N THR A 195 -0.90 -20.77 13.33
CA THR A 195 -1.71 -21.93 13.72
C THR A 195 -1.56 -22.30 15.20
N ALA A 196 -0.82 -21.50 15.98
CA ALA A 196 -0.56 -21.77 17.38
C ALA A 196 -1.81 -21.53 18.23
N GLY A 197 -2.04 -22.41 19.21
CA GLY A 197 -3.11 -22.24 20.19
C GLY A 197 -2.78 -21.17 21.23
N PRO A 198 -3.79 -20.67 21.99
CA PRO A 198 -3.62 -19.62 23.00
C PRO A 198 -2.53 -19.92 24.03
N ASP A 199 -2.37 -21.17 24.44
CA ASP A 199 -1.36 -21.58 25.44
C ASP A 199 0.07 -21.39 24.92
N VAL A 200 0.31 -21.69 23.63
CA VAL A 200 1.61 -21.52 22.97
C VAL A 200 1.93 -20.03 22.80
N LEU A 201 0.93 -19.23 22.42
CA LEU A 201 1.07 -17.77 22.31
C LEU A 201 1.40 -17.15 23.68
N ALA A 202 0.68 -17.55 24.72
CA ALA A 202 0.92 -17.07 26.08
C ALA A 202 2.32 -17.46 26.60
N GLU A 203 2.79 -18.67 26.31
CA GLU A 203 4.14 -19.11 26.68
C GLU A 203 5.22 -18.35 25.90
N ALA A 204 5.01 -18.11 24.60
CA ALA A 204 5.94 -17.36 23.77
C ALA A 204 6.17 -15.93 24.29
N LEU A 205 5.10 -15.27 24.78
CA LEU A 205 5.17 -13.93 25.39
C LEU A 205 6.01 -13.89 26.67
N LYS A 206 6.07 -14.98 27.45
CA LYS A 206 6.88 -15.02 28.69
C LYS A 206 8.38 -14.94 28.41
N GLY A 207 8.81 -15.43 27.25
CA GLY A 207 10.23 -15.48 26.88
C GLY A 207 10.82 -14.14 26.43
N GLY A 208 10.00 -13.11 26.24
CA GLY A 208 10.38 -11.85 25.60
C GLY A 208 10.67 -12.04 24.10
N TYR A 209 9.99 -11.29 23.26
CA TYR A 209 10.31 -11.23 21.84
C TYR A 209 11.30 -10.07 21.62
N PRO A 210 12.37 -10.25 20.82
CA PRO A 210 13.29 -9.16 20.57
C PRO A 210 12.57 -7.98 19.90
N GLY A 211 12.72 -6.78 20.46
CA GLY A 211 12.50 -5.55 19.70
C GLY A 211 13.47 -5.49 18.53
N GLY A 212 13.05 -4.95 17.39
CA GLY A 212 13.97 -4.75 16.27
C GLY A 212 13.98 -5.78 15.13
N ARG A 213 13.04 -6.73 15.07
CA ARG A 213 12.99 -7.68 13.93
C ARG A 213 12.48 -6.99 12.68
N VAL A 214 13.15 -7.19 11.54
CA VAL A 214 12.69 -6.74 10.21
C VAL A 214 12.43 -7.98 9.35
N VAL A 215 11.17 -8.20 8.98
CA VAL A 215 10.74 -9.38 8.21
C VAL A 215 10.23 -8.95 6.84
N PRO A 216 10.99 -9.09 5.75
CA PRO A 216 10.47 -8.91 4.39
C PRO A 216 9.32 -9.87 4.07
N LEU A 217 8.31 -9.36 3.36
CA LEU A 217 7.13 -10.12 2.95
C LEU A 217 7.19 -10.55 1.47
N PRO A 218 6.63 -11.74 1.13
CA PRO A 218 6.42 -12.12 -0.25
C PRO A 218 5.40 -11.17 -0.91
N GLY A 219 5.85 -10.37 -1.88
CA GLY A 219 5.02 -9.35 -2.54
C GLY A 219 5.49 -7.91 -2.30
N GLY A 220 6.52 -7.74 -1.48
CA GLY A 220 7.09 -6.46 -1.10
C GLY A 220 6.55 -5.96 0.24
N GLY A 221 7.39 -5.25 0.96
CA GLY A 221 7.14 -4.68 2.28
C GLY A 221 7.81 -5.46 3.41
N TYR A 222 7.71 -4.89 4.61
CA TYR A 222 8.31 -5.40 5.84
C TYR A 222 7.29 -5.44 6.98
N ARG A 223 7.42 -6.44 7.86
CA ARG A 223 6.87 -6.40 9.21
C ARG A 223 7.97 -6.12 10.21
N LEU A 224 7.65 -5.30 11.20
CA LEU A 224 8.58 -4.89 12.24
C LEU A 224 8.17 -5.49 13.59
N GLY A 225 9.14 -5.94 14.38
CA GLY A 225 8.93 -6.43 15.73
C GLY A 225 8.28 -7.81 15.81
N MET A 226 7.31 -7.96 16.72
CA MET A 226 6.62 -9.22 17.02
C MET A 226 5.93 -9.86 15.81
N ALA A 227 5.91 -11.20 15.77
CA ALA A 227 5.15 -11.94 14.78
C ALA A 227 3.64 -11.62 14.88
N PRO A 228 2.89 -11.58 13.74
CA PRO A 228 1.51 -11.13 13.71
C PRO A 228 0.57 -11.79 14.70
N ALA A 229 0.50 -13.13 14.73
CA ALA A 229 -0.41 -13.81 15.64
C ALA A 229 -0.05 -13.56 17.12
N LEU A 230 1.23 -13.35 17.43
CA LEU A 230 1.69 -13.04 18.77
C LEU A 230 1.36 -11.59 19.18
N ALA A 231 1.57 -10.63 18.28
CA ALA A 231 1.20 -9.24 18.48
C ALA A 231 -0.32 -9.06 18.59
N THR A 232 -1.10 -9.74 17.73
CA THR A 232 -2.57 -9.75 17.82
C THR A 232 -3.05 -10.34 19.14
N PHE A 233 -2.42 -11.40 19.62
CA PHE A 233 -2.76 -11.99 20.91
C PHE A 233 -2.39 -11.07 22.09
N ALA A 234 -1.20 -10.46 22.06
CA ALA A 234 -0.71 -9.56 23.11
C ALA A 234 -1.49 -8.24 23.20
N HIS A 235 -2.00 -7.76 22.06
CA HIS A 235 -2.60 -6.42 21.94
C HIS A 235 -4.03 -6.47 21.37
N ALA A 236 -4.74 -7.56 21.59
CA ALA A 236 -6.12 -7.73 21.12
C ALA A 236 -7.01 -6.55 21.53
N ASP A 237 -6.88 -6.04 22.76
CA ASP A 237 -7.64 -4.89 23.27
C ASP A 237 -7.36 -3.59 22.52
N LEU A 238 -6.13 -3.41 22.00
CA LEU A 238 -5.79 -2.24 21.18
C LEU A 238 -6.28 -2.41 19.75
N LEU A 239 -6.24 -3.63 19.21
CA LEU A 239 -6.69 -3.92 17.84
C LEU A 239 -8.21 -4.03 17.72
N THR A 240 -8.92 -4.23 18.83
CA THR A 240 -10.38 -4.37 18.86
C THR A 240 -11.02 -3.14 19.48
N GLY A 241 -11.75 -2.37 18.67
CA GLY A 241 -12.56 -1.24 19.15
C GLY A 241 -11.85 0.12 19.19
N THR A 242 -10.66 0.24 18.59
CA THR A 242 -9.97 1.52 18.41
C THR A 242 -10.10 1.99 16.95
N ARG A 243 -10.11 3.31 16.73
CA ARG A 243 -10.09 3.88 15.37
C ARG A 243 -8.69 3.84 14.79
N ALA A 244 -8.58 3.94 13.47
CA ALA A 244 -7.30 4.23 12.81
C ALA A 244 -6.70 5.55 13.29
N LEU A 245 -5.37 5.59 13.35
CA LEU A 245 -4.59 6.80 13.60
C LEU A 245 -4.41 7.62 12.32
N THR A 246 -4.38 8.95 12.44
CA THR A 246 -4.17 9.92 11.34
C THR A 246 -2.96 10.81 11.58
N THR A 247 -2.58 11.55 10.55
CA THR A 247 -1.62 12.66 10.64
C THR A 247 -2.08 13.75 11.62
N ASP A 248 -3.39 14.00 11.77
CA ASP A 248 -3.90 14.92 12.79
C ASP A 248 -3.51 14.48 14.21
N ASP A 249 -3.45 13.18 14.47
CA ASP A 249 -3.03 12.63 15.77
C ASP A 249 -1.57 12.96 16.10
N LEU A 250 -0.75 13.25 15.08
CA LEU A 250 0.64 13.68 15.27
C LEU A 250 0.75 15.15 15.68
N THR A 251 -0.33 15.92 15.54
CA THR A 251 -0.37 17.37 15.82
C THR A 251 -1.25 17.74 17.02
N ARG A 252 -1.87 16.74 17.68
CA ARG A 252 -2.68 16.96 18.88
C ARG A 252 -1.85 17.54 20.02
N ASP A 253 -2.51 18.36 20.85
CA ASP A 253 -1.92 18.89 22.07
C ASP A 253 -1.36 17.75 22.94
N GLY A 254 -0.10 17.90 23.36
CA GLY A 254 0.62 16.90 24.16
C GLY A 254 1.43 15.89 23.35
N VAL A 255 1.31 15.87 22.01
CA VAL A 255 2.16 15.03 21.15
C VAL A 255 3.45 15.78 20.80
N PRO A 256 4.64 15.20 21.10
CA PRO A 256 5.91 15.84 20.78
C PRO A 256 6.17 15.94 19.26
N PRO A 257 7.03 16.87 18.82
CA PRO A 257 7.42 16.97 17.41
C PRO A 257 8.01 15.67 16.87
N LEU A 258 7.62 15.34 15.64
CA LEU A 258 8.11 14.17 14.92
C LEU A 258 9.62 14.24 14.64
N THR A 259 10.30 13.12 14.85
CA THR A 259 11.70 12.89 14.47
C THR A 259 11.75 12.09 13.18
N THR A 260 12.49 12.56 12.17
CA THR A 260 12.72 11.81 10.94
C THR A 260 13.85 10.80 11.14
N VAL A 261 13.63 9.55 10.72
CA VAL A 261 14.63 8.47 10.78
C VAL A 261 14.92 7.92 9.38
N GLY A 262 16.14 7.42 9.16
CA GLY A 262 16.63 7.07 7.82
C GLY A 262 16.27 5.65 7.36
N THR A 263 16.06 4.73 8.28
CA THR A 263 15.80 3.30 7.99
C THR A 263 14.81 2.70 8.99
N TYR A 264 14.26 1.52 8.69
CA TYR A 264 13.48 0.75 9.67
C TYR A 264 14.32 0.32 10.88
N GLY A 265 15.64 0.13 10.72
CA GLY A 265 16.55 -0.11 11.84
C GLY A 265 16.60 1.09 12.81
N ASP A 266 16.65 2.31 12.27
CA ASP A 266 16.65 3.54 13.08
C ASP A 266 15.31 3.76 13.79
N LEU A 267 14.19 3.40 13.13
CA LEU A 267 12.87 3.42 13.75
C LEU A 267 12.82 2.47 14.97
N LEU A 268 13.30 1.25 14.80
CA LEU A 268 13.34 0.25 15.86
C LEU A 268 14.22 0.71 17.02
N ALA A 269 15.39 1.28 16.74
CA ALA A 269 16.27 1.85 17.76
C ALA A 269 15.61 3.01 18.51
N HIS A 270 14.89 3.88 17.80
CA HIS A 270 14.18 5.00 18.41
C HIS A 270 13.09 4.53 19.38
N VAL A 271 12.27 3.56 18.97
CA VAL A 271 11.20 3.00 19.80
C VAL A 271 11.77 2.23 20.99
N ALA A 272 12.84 1.46 20.81
CA ALA A 272 13.47 0.72 21.90
C ALA A 272 14.18 1.62 22.94
N ALA A 273 14.67 2.79 22.54
CA ALA A 273 15.29 3.76 23.44
C ALA A 273 14.24 4.62 24.19
N ALA A 274 12.97 4.56 23.79
CA ALA A 274 11.91 5.35 24.37
C ALA A 274 11.55 4.85 25.78
N PRO A 275 11.53 5.73 26.80
CA PRO A 275 11.08 5.34 28.14
C PRO A 275 9.55 5.10 28.22
N ALA A 276 8.80 5.49 27.19
CA ALA A 276 7.36 5.40 27.16
C ALA A 276 6.87 4.19 26.35
N ARG A 277 5.70 3.69 26.74
CA ARG A 277 5.09 2.47 26.18
C ARG A 277 4.64 2.62 24.72
N PHE A 278 4.32 3.83 24.27
CA PHE A 278 3.69 4.05 22.97
C PHE A 278 4.46 5.07 22.14
N SER A 279 4.60 4.79 20.84
CA SER A 279 5.08 5.75 19.85
C SER A 279 4.15 5.77 18.64
N LEU A 280 3.98 6.92 18.01
CA LEU A 280 3.29 7.07 16.74
C LEU A 280 4.32 7.06 15.62
N VAL A 281 4.07 6.25 14.60
CA VAL A 281 4.97 6.09 13.45
C VAL A 281 4.24 6.51 12.19
N GLU A 282 4.77 7.53 11.52
CA GLU A 282 4.28 8.03 10.23
C GLU A 282 5.18 7.51 9.10
N ILE A 283 4.55 6.97 8.06
CA ILE A 283 5.21 6.52 6.83
C ILE A 283 4.62 7.29 5.64
N ASP A 284 5.51 7.83 4.79
CA ASP A 284 5.18 8.51 3.53
C ASP A 284 4.05 9.55 3.66
N SER A 285 4.02 10.24 4.80
CA SER A 285 3.08 11.32 5.15
C SER A 285 1.59 10.98 5.00
N SER A 286 1.23 9.70 5.04
CA SER A 286 -0.14 9.26 4.77
C SER A 286 -0.67 8.20 5.73
N GLN A 287 0.22 7.47 6.40
CA GLN A 287 -0.16 6.36 7.25
C GLN A 287 0.47 6.51 8.62
N VAL A 288 -0.38 6.49 9.66
CA VAL A 288 0.06 6.51 11.05
C VAL A 288 -0.22 5.16 11.70
N PHE A 289 0.80 4.61 12.34
CA PHE A 289 0.80 3.32 13.02
C PHE A 289 1.13 3.50 14.49
N LEU A 290 0.68 2.57 15.31
CA LEU A 290 1.02 2.53 16.73
C LEU A 290 2.19 1.56 16.93
N ALA A 291 3.30 2.06 17.45
CA ALA A 291 4.34 1.20 18.01
C ALA A 291 4.09 1.06 19.52
N VAL A 292 4.03 -0.18 19.99
CA VAL A 292 3.92 -0.56 21.41
C VAL A 292 5.26 -1.15 21.83
N HIS A 293 5.88 -0.54 22.84
CA HIS A 293 7.08 -1.02 23.49
C HIS A 293 6.73 -1.51 24.89
N ASP A 294 6.76 -2.82 25.12
CA ASP A 294 6.48 -3.40 26.43
C ASP A 294 7.37 -4.63 26.74
N PRO A 295 7.27 -5.25 27.93
CA PRO A 295 8.13 -6.37 28.31
C PRO A 295 8.08 -7.56 27.35
N ALA A 296 7.00 -7.72 26.58
CA ALA A 296 6.85 -8.77 25.58
C ALA A 296 7.62 -8.48 24.28
N GLY A 297 7.94 -7.22 23.98
CA GLY A 297 8.70 -6.79 22.80
C GLY A 297 8.10 -5.56 22.14
N ASP A 298 8.66 -5.20 20.97
CA ASP A 298 8.09 -4.15 20.12
C ASP A 298 7.03 -4.76 19.21
N ALA A 299 5.82 -4.19 19.22
CA ALA A 299 4.77 -4.51 18.26
C ALA A 299 4.37 -3.26 17.48
N TYR A 300 4.29 -3.39 16.16
CA TYR A 300 3.82 -2.32 15.28
C TYR A 300 2.43 -2.70 14.79
N LEU A 301 1.45 -1.88 15.15
CA LEU A 301 0.03 -2.14 14.99
C LEU A 301 -0.57 -1.15 14.02
N ASP A 302 -1.34 -1.66 13.07
CA ASP A 302 -2.27 -0.85 12.29
C ASP A 302 -3.64 -0.97 12.93
N LEU A 303 -3.98 0.02 13.76
CA LEU A 303 -5.28 0.10 14.41
C LEU A 303 -6.42 0.19 13.40
N GLY A 304 -6.13 0.67 12.18
CA GLY A 304 -7.13 0.75 11.13
C GLY A 304 -7.50 -0.62 10.56
N THR A 305 -6.53 -1.52 10.39
CA THR A 305 -6.81 -2.89 9.92
C THR A 305 -7.10 -3.87 11.05
N GLY A 306 -6.85 -3.48 12.31
CA GLY A 306 -6.97 -4.38 13.46
C GLY A 306 -5.91 -5.49 13.45
N THR A 307 -4.77 -5.27 12.79
CA THR A 307 -3.68 -6.24 12.68
C THR A 307 -2.30 -5.59 12.86
N THR A 308 -1.23 -6.38 12.75
CA THR A 308 0.13 -5.84 12.71
C THR A 308 0.39 -5.06 11.44
N ALA A 309 1.05 -3.90 11.58
CA ALA A 309 1.41 -3.04 10.48
C ALA A 309 2.32 -3.74 9.46
N VAL A 310 2.09 -3.43 8.19
CA VAL A 310 2.97 -3.76 7.07
C VAL A 310 3.53 -2.46 6.52
N PHE A 311 4.85 -2.39 6.41
CA PHE A 311 5.59 -1.22 5.97
C PHE A 311 6.09 -1.41 4.52
N PRO A 312 6.20 -0.35 3.70
CA PRO A 312 6.68 -0.46 2.32
C PRO A 312 8.17 -0.84 2.23
N ASP A 313 8.62 -1.40 1.10
CA ASP A 313 10.03 -1.79 0.94
C ASP A 313 11.00 -0.60 0.90
N THR A 314 10.54 0.49 0.29
CA THR A 314 11.32 1.70 0.05
C THR A 314 10.48 2.90 0.47
N PRO A 315 10.39 3.20 1.79
CA PRO A 315 9.71 4.40 2.24
C PRO A 315 10.46 5.64 1.74
N GLU A 316 9.73 6.65 1.27
CA GLU A 316 10.28 7.98 0.99
C GLU A 316 10.60 8.71 2.30
N GLN A 317 9.78 8.49 3.33
CA GLN A 317 9.96 9.11 4.63
C GLN A 317 9.44 8.24 5.79
N ILE A 318 10.24 8.14 6.85
CA ILE A 318 9.84 7.55 8.14
C ILE A 318 9.95 8.63 9.22
N ARG A 319 8.87 8.86 9.95
CA ARG A 319 8.84 9.79 11.08
C ARG A 319 8.24 9.11 12.31
N VAL A 320 8.76 9.44 13.47
CA VAL A 320 8.34 8.82 14.74
C VAL A 320 8.29 9.86 15.84
N THR A 321 7.30 9.74 16.72
CA THR A 321 7.22 10.50 17.96
C THR A 321 6.81 9.57 19.11
N THR A 322 7.51 9.69 20.23
CA THR A 322 7.19 8.92 21.44
C THR A 322 6.15 9.66 22.24
N LEU A 323 5.06 8.99 22.61
CA LEU A 323 4.03 9.57 23.43
C LEU A 323 4.52 9.71 24.87
N PRO A 324 4.37 10.88 25.51
CA PRO A 324 4.65 11.05 26.93
C PRO A 324 3.84 10.06 27.79
N ALA A 325 4.41 9.62 28.91
CA ALA A 325 3.78 8.60 29.76
C ALA A 325 2.44 9.04 30.38
N ASP A 326 2.20 10.36 30.44
CA ASP A 326 0.98 11.01 30.92
C ASP A 326 -0.11 11.14 29.83
N VAL A 327 0.22 10.97 28.56
CA VAL A 327 -0.77 10.94 27.47
C VAL A 327 -1.44 9.56 27.44
N ALA A 328 -2.72 9.50 27.81
CA ALA A 328 -3.47 8.27 27.68
C ALA A 328 -3.78 8.00 26.20
N LEU A 329 -3.38 6.83 25.70
CA LEU A 329 -3.70 6.41 24.34
C LEU A 329 -5.22 6.45 24.08
N ALA A 330 -6.05 6.18 25.10
CA ALA A 330 -7.49 6.32 25.01
C ALA A 330 -7.94 7.75 24.61
N ASP A 331 -7.29 8.80 25.13
CA ASP A 331 -7.63 10.19 24.80
C ASP A 331 -7.27 10.52 23.35
N LEU A 332 -6.16 9.97 22.85
CA LEU A 332 -5.82 10.04 21.42
C LEU A 332 -6.83 9.27 20.58
N LEU A 333 -7.26 8.09 21.02
CA LEU A 333 -8.16 7.22 20.24
C LEU A 333 -9.63 7.61 20.35
N THR A 334 -10.00 8.44 21.32
CA THR A 334 -11.36 9.01 21.35
C THR A 334 -11.60 9.88 20.13
N ASP A 335 -12.77 9.65 19.57
CA ASP A 335 -13.19 10.19 18.30
C ASP A 335 -13.89 11.53 18.57
N PRO A 336 -13.40 12.68 18.05
CA PRO A 336 -14.07 13.96 18.25
C PRO A 336 -15.37 14.11 17.44
N THR A 337 -15.85 13.04 16.80
CA THR A 337 -17.01 13.08 15.90
C THR A 337 -18.29 13.42 16.66
N PRO A 338 -19.12 14.37 16.16
CA PRO A 338 -20.44 14.61 16.72
C PRO A 338 -21.28 13.34 16.59
N ALA A 339 -21.71 12.78 17.70
CA ALA A 339 -22.68 11.70 17.72
C ALA A 339 -23.96 12.16 16.97
N GLY A 340 -24.29 11.51 15.85
CA GLY A 340 -25.58 11.71 15.18
C GLY A 340 -25.57 12.34 13.79
N ALA A 341 -24.46 12.32 13.04
CA ALA A 341 -24.52 12.64 11.60
C ALA A 341 -25.48 11.68 10.89
N VAL A 342 -26.57 12.19 10.34
CA VAL A 342 -27.55 11.41 9.58
C VAL A 342 -26.90 11.00 8.24
N PRO A 343 -26.83 9.71 7.89
CA PRO A 343 -26.29 9.28 6.62
C PRO A 343 -27.03 9.95 5.45
N ALA A 344 -26.30 10.46 4.47
CA ALA A 344 -26.88 11.06 3.29
C ALA A 344 -27.25 9.99 2.26
N PRO A 345 -28.29 10.21 1.43
CA PRO A 345 -28.55 9.34 0.29
C PRO A 345 -27.32 9.29 -0.62
N LEU A 346 -26.97 8.08 -1.06
CA LEU A 346 -25.94 7.88 -2.06
C LEU A 346 -26.47 8.34 -3.43
N VAL A 347 -25.69 9.08 -4.19
CA VAL A 347 -26.05 9.60 -5.52
C VAL A 347 -25.08 9.02 -6.55
N PRO A 348 -25.51 8.07 -7.41
CA PRO A 348 -24.59 7.42 -8.33
C PRO A 348 -24.13 8.41 -9.42
N PRO A 349 -22.81 8.58 -9.65
CA PRO A 349 -22.33 9.40 -10.75
C PRO A 349 -22.63 8.75 -12.11
N ALA A 350 -22.53 9.52 -13.19
CA ALA A 350 -22.80 9.01 -14.54
C ALA A 350 -21.92 7.79 -14.89
N GLY A 351 -22.54 6.71 -15.38
CA GLY A 351 -21.87 5.44 -15.68
C GLY A 351 -21.74 4.48 -14.49
N VAL A 352 -22.30 4.85 -13.32
CA VAL A 352 -22.52 3.94 -12.20
C VAL A 352 -23.99 3.54 -12.15
N THR A 353 -24.26 2.24 -12.10
CA THR A 353 -25.59 1.68 -11.93
C THR A 353 -25.71 1.13 -10.52
N ARG A 354 -26.64 1.66 -9.73
CA ARG A 354 -26.94 1.10 -8.42
C ARG A 354 -27.78 -0.15 -8.58
N THR A 355 -27.30 -1.28 -8.07
CA THR A 355 -27.95 -2.58 -8.25
C THR A 355 -28.77 -2.97 -7.02
N HIS A 356 -28.31 -2.62 -5.83
CA HIS A 356 -29.00 -2.89 -4.56
C HIS A 356 -28.73 -1.78 -3.55
N THR A 357 -29.72 -1.43 -2.72
CA THR A 357 -29.59 -0.42 -1.66
C THR A 357 -30.10 -1.00 -0.36
N PHE A 358 -29.39 -0.80 0.74
CA PHE A 358 -29.74 -1.32 2.05
C PHE A 358 -29.24 -0.41 3.18
N GLY A 359 -29.57 -0.75 4.42
CA GLY A 359 -29.24 0.05 5.59
C GLY A 359 -30.14 1.29 5.78
N PRO A 360 -29.95 2.04 6.89
CA PRO A 360 -30.77 3.20 7.22
C PRO A 360 -30.70 4.28 6.13
N GLY A 361 -31.85 4.71 5.61
CA GLY A 361 -31.92 5.79 4.61
C GLY A 361 -31.25 5.46 3.26
N GLY A 362 -30.91 4.20 3.00
CA GLY A 362 -30.18 3.78 1.80
C GLY A 362 -28.71 4.23 1.78
N SER A 363 -28.08 4.28 2.95
CA SER A 363 -26.70 4.69 3.13
C SER A 363 -25.65 3.70 2.62
N ARG A 364 -26.08 2.47 2.27
CA ARG A 364 -25.23 1.39 1.76
C ARG A 364 -25.79 0.84 0.45
N SER A 365 -24.91 0.38 -0.42
CA SER A 365 -25.31 -0.17 -1.72
C SER A 365 -24.29 -1.13 -2.31
N VAL A 366 -24.77 -1.88 -3.30
CA VAL A 366 -23.94 -2.51 -4.33
C VAL A 366 -24.04 -1.66 -5.59
N ASP A 367 -22.91 -1.12 -6.04
CA ASP A 367 -22.83 -0.20 -7.16
C ASP A 367 -21.94 -0.79 -8.26
N LEU A 368 -22.46 -0.85 -9.49
CA LEU A 368 -21.74 -1.32 -10.66
C LEU A 368 -21.18 -0.14 -11.46
N VAL A 369 -19.87 -0.02 -11.52
CA VAL A 369 -19.15 0.93 -12.39
C VAL A 369 -18.94 0.27 -13.75
N THR A 370 -19.54 0.83 -14.81
CA THR A 370 -19.39 0.30 -16.18
C THR A 370 -18.70 1.29 -17.11
N GLY A 371 -17.99 0.78 -18.13
CA GLY A 371 -17.32 1.61 -19.14
C GLY A 371 -18.22 1.99 -20.32
N GLY A 372 -19.43 1.42 -20.36
CA GLY A 372 -20.36 1.48 -21.48
C GLY A 372 -21.41 2.58 -21.38
N ARG A 373 -22.04 2.80 -22.53
CA ARG A 373 -22.88 3.94 -22.92
C ARG A 373 -24.37 3.74 -22.61
N SER A 374 -24.70 3.30 -21.40
CA SER A 374 -26.10 3.04 -21.07
C SER A 374 -26.55 3.88 -19.89
N GLY A 375 -27.13 5.04 -20.19
CA GLY A 375 -28.20 5.63 -19.38
C GLY A 375 -29.44 4.72 -19.27
N THR A 376 -29.43 3.51 -19.85
CA THR A 376 -30.47 2.49 -19.72
C THR A 376 -30.31 1.56 -18.51
N GLY A 377 -29.37 1.81 -17.58
CA GLY A 377 -29.30 1.08 -16.30
C GLY A 377 -29.26 -0.46 -16.41
N ASN A 378 -28.98 -1.00 -17.61
CA ASN A 378 -29.07 -2.42 -17.87
C ASN A 378 -27.75 -3.06 -17.47
N VAL A 379 -27.77 -3.61 -16.26
CA VAL A 379 -26.80 -4.60 -15.80
C VAL A 379 -26.65 -5.66 -16.89
N PRO A 380 -25.43 -5.98 -17.36
CA PRO A 380 -25.23 -7.09 -18.27
C PRO A 380 -25.85 -8.36 -17.67
N ARG A 381 -26.72 -9.06 -18.41
CA ARG A 381 -27.42 -10.26 -17.90
C ARG A 381 -26.49 -11.29 -17.27
N GLU A 382 -25.26 -11.35 -17.76
CA GLU A 382 -24.18 -12.22 -17.27
C GLU A 382 -23.72 -11.88 -15.84
N LEU A 383 -23.89 -10.63 -15.40
CA LEU A 383 -23.53 -10.13 -14.07
C LEU A 383 -24.67 -10.20 -13.06
N GLU A 384 -25.92 -10.33 -13.49
CA GLU A 384 -27.10 -10.32 -12.61
C GLU A 384 -27.03 -11.37 -11.48
N PRO A 385 -26.67 -12.65 -11.74
CA PRO A 385 -26.60 -13.65 -10.66
C PRO A 385 -25.55 -13.30 -9.61
N LEU A 386 -24.43 -12.74 -10.05
CA LEU A 386 -23.32 -12.36 -9.18
C LEU A 386 -23.66 -11.16 -8.31
N LEU A 387 -24.28 -10.15 -8.91
CA LEU A 387 -24.74 -8.96 -8.20
C LEU A 387 -25.82 -9.30 -7.18
N GLY A 388 -26.67 -10.29 -7.44
CA GLY A 388 -27.62 -10.82 -6.47
C GLY A 388 -26.93 -11.53 -5.29
N GLN A 389 -25.88 -12.32 -5.55
CA GLN A 389 -25.07 -12.95 -4.49
C GLN A 389 -24.34 -11.91 -3.65
N LEU A 390 -23.70 -10.93 -4.31
CA LEU A 390 -23.01 -9.82 -3.64
C LEU A 390 -23.98 -8.99 -2.80
N ALA A 391 -25.15 -8.64 -3.34
CA ALA A 391 -26.19 -7.90 -2.60
C ALA A 391 -26.59 -8.62 -1.31
N THR A 392 -26.85 -9.93 -1.40
CA THR A 392 -27.24 -10.74 -0.24
C THR A 392 -26.12 -10.81 0.81
N ALA A 393 -24.87 -11.05 0.38
CA ALA A 393 -23.73 -11.13 1.29
C ALA A 393 -23.39 -9.77 1.92
N ALA A 394 -23.38 -8.70 1.12
CA ALA A 394 -23.12 -7.32 1.52
C ALA A 394 -24.13 -6.84 2.56
N GLU A 395 -25.41 -7.12 2.34
CA GLU A 395 -26.48 -6.81 3.29
C GLU A 395 -26.32 -7.59 4.60
N ALA A 396 -25.97 -8.89 4.53
CA ALA A 396 -25.78 -9.73 5.70
C ALA A 396 -24.61 -9.32 6.60
N ILE A 397 -23.58 -8.68 6.04
CA ILE A 397 -22.45 -8.13 6.80
C ILE A 397 -22.58 -6.62 7.06
N GLY A 398 -23.56 -5.97 6.43
CA GLY A 398 -23.75 -4.52 6.52
C GLY A 398 -22.63 -3.71 5.89
N GLN A 399 -22.07 -4.13 4.76
CA GLN A 399 -20.94 -3.46 4.11
C GLN A 399 -21.20 -3.23 2.63
N SER A 400 -20.92 -2.01 2.14
CA SER A 400 -21.12 -1.65 0.74
C SER A 400 -20.13 -2.35 -0.19
N VAL A 401 -20.50 -2.49 -1.46
CA VAL A 401 -19.63 -3.08 -2.49
C VAL A 401 -19.62 -2.20 -3.74
N VAL A 402 -18.43 -1.85 -4.23
CA VAL A 402 -18.24 -1.14 -5.50
C VAL A 402 -17.65 -2.10 -6.52
N VAL A 403 -18.45 -2.47 -7.50
CA VAL A 403 -18.11 -3.44 -8.53
C VAL A 403 -17.60 -2.72 -9.78
N ILE A 404 -16.32 -2.87 -10.10
CA ILE A 404 -15.72 -2.42 -11.35
C ILE A 404 -15.95 -3.49 -12.40
N GLY A 405 -16.93 -3.24 -13.28
CA GLY A 405 -17.31 -4.09 -14.40
C GLY A 405 -16.14 -4.41 -15.34
N PRO A 406 -16.24 -5.48 -16.16
CA PRO A 406 -15.25 -5.74 -17.20
C PRO A 406 -15.12 -4.50 -18.10
N GLN A 407 -13.87 -4.12 -18.43
CA GLN A 407 -13.65 -3.05 -19.40
C GLN A 407 -14.36 -3.45 -20.70
N PRO A 408 -15.13 -2.54 -21.32
CA PRO A 408 -15.83 -2.86 -22.55
C PRO A 408 -14.83 -3.41 -23.56
N ARG A 409 -15.13 -4.56 -24.16
CA ARG A 409 -14.38 -5.14 -25.29
C ARG A 409 -14.59 -4.32 -26.57
N ASP A 410 -14.71 -3.01 -26.46
CA ASP A 410 -14.68 -2.15 -27.62
C ASP A 410 -13.24 -2.13 -28.20
N PRO A 411 -13.07 -1.88 -29.51
CA PRO A 411 -11.75 -1.86 -30.13
C PRO A 411 -10.78 -0.81 -29.57
N TRP A 412 -11.26 0.15 -28.77
CA TRP A 412 -10.55 1.38 -28.36
C TRP A 412 -9.95 1.28 -26.97
N SER A 413 -10.65 0.66 -26.02
CA SER A 413 -10.11 0.24 -24.72
C SER A 413 -8.89 -0.67 -24.88
N ARG A 414 -8.78 -1.37 -26.03
CA ARG A 414 -7.59 -2.15 -26.42
C ARG A 414 -6.42 -1.28 -26.91
N ARG A 415 -6.68 -0.09 -27.44
CA ARG A 415 -5.64 0.83 -27.95
C ARG A 415 -5.04 1.69 -26.84
N ASP A 416 -5.85 2.10 -25.85
CA ASP A 416 -5.40 2.90 -24.70
C ASP A 416 -6.07 2.42 -23.38
N PRO A 417 -5.60 1.29 -22.83
CA PRO A 417 -6.20 0.67 -21.63
C PRO A 417 -6.02 1.51 -20.36
N ALA A 418 -4.92 2.25 -20.23
CA ALA A 418 -4.60 3.05 -19.05
C ALA A 418 -5.61 4.21 -18.87
N ARG A 419 -6.03 4.84 -19.97
CA ARG A 419 -7.01 5.91 -19.92
C ARG A 419 -8.43 5.41 -19.67
N ALA A 420 -8.81 4.29 -20.29
CA ALA A 420 -10.08 3.63 -20.00
C ALA A 420 -10.19 3.29 -18.51
N GLU A 421 -9.12 2.74 -17.95
CA GLU A 421 -8.97 2.43 -16.53
C GLU A 421 -9.11 3.66 -15.63
N LYS A 422 -8.42 4.77 -15.93
CA LYS A 422 -8.52 6.00 -15.13
C LYS A 422 -9.96 6.47 -14.95
N ARG A 423 -10.81 6.37 -15.98
CA ARG A 423 -12.24 6.71 -15.90
C ARG A 423 -13.01 5.83 -14.91
N PHE A 424 -12.73 4.52 -14.90
CA PHE A 424 -13.31 3.61 -13.91
C PHE A 424 -12.88 3.99 -12.50
N LEU A 425 -11.60 4.33 -12.31
CA LEU A 425 -11.06 4.70 -11.01
C LEU A 425 -11.65 6.02 -10.51
N LEU A 426 -11.85 7.04 -11.34
CA LEU A 426 -12.52 8.28 -10.93
C LEU A 426 -13.97 8.04 -10.47
N ARG A 427 -14.69 7.12 -11.12
CA ARG A 427 -16.06 6.76 -10.74
C ARG A 427 -16.12 5.91 -9.49
N ALA A 428 -15.22 4.93 -9.39
CA ALA A 428 -15.08 4.10 -8.21
C ALA A 428 -14.69 4.96 -7.01
N GLY A 429 -13.71 5.86 -7.16
CA GLY A 429 -13.30 6.82 -6.14
C GLY A 429 -14.44 7.72 -5.65
N ALA A 430 -15.26 8.26 -6.56
CA ALA A 430 -16.47 9.03 -6.19
C ALA A 430 -17.45 8.20 -5.35
N MET A 431 -17.70 6.94 -5.74
CA MET A 431 -18.59 6.06 -5.00
C MET A 431 -18.01 5.68 -3.64
N VAL A 432 -16.71 5.37 -3.58
CA VAL A 432 -16.01 5.06 -2.33
C VAL A 432 -16.09 6.26 -1.39
N PHE A 433 -15.81 7.47 -1.85
CA PHE A 433 -15.98 8.70 -1.07
C PHE A 433 -17.38 8.81 -0.45
N GLN A 434 -18.41 8.55 -1.24
CA GLN A 434 -19.80 8.64 -0.77
C GLN A 434 -20.17 7.57 0.26
N HIS A 435 -19.56 6.39 0.19
CA HIS A 435 -19.71 5.36 1.21
C HIS A 435 -18.97 5.75 2.48
N LEU A 436 -17.71 6.18 2.34
CA LEU A 436 -16.87 6.56 3.47
C LEU A 436 -17.43 7.74 4.28
N ARG A 437 -18.01 8.76 3.62
CA ARG A 437 -18.65 9.89 4.32
C ARG A 437 -19.87 9.47 5.16
N ASN A 438 -20.56 8.40 4.76
CA ASN A 438 -21.77 7.90 5.42
C ASN A 438 -21.43 7.03 6.66
N GLY A 439 -20.14 6.85 6.96
CA GLY A 439 -19.62 6.10 8.09
C GLY A 439 -19.05 4.74 7.69
N GLU A 440 -18.50 4.04 8.68
CA GLU A 440 -17.87 2.73 8.51
C GLU A 440 -18.91 1.57 8.51
N PRO A 441 -18.61 0.43 7.86
CA PRO A 441 -17.35 0.02 7.23
C PRO A 441 -17.10 0.59 5.82
N ALA A 442 -15.83 0.68 5.41
CA ALA A 442 -15.44 1.04 4.05
C ALA A 442 -16.02 0.05 3.02
N PRO A 443 -16.35 0.49 1.79
CA PRO A 443 -16.85 -0.43 0.78
C PRO A 443 -15.76 -1.43 0.38
N ILE A 444 -16.15 -2.61 -0.10
CA ILE A 444 -15.23 -3.57 -0.74
C ILE A 444 -15.23 -3.28 -2.24
N ILE A 445 -14.05 -3.13 -2.85
CA ILE A 445 -13.94 -2.99 -4.30
C ILE A 445 -13.85 -4.36 -4.96
N PHE A 446 -14.72 -4.62 -5.91
CA PHE A 446 -14.80 -5.88 -6.65
C PHE A 446 -14.36 -5.65 -8.09
N ASN A 447 -13.26 -6.25 -8.55
CA ASN A 447 -12.68 -5.97 -9.88
C ASN A 447 -12.58 -7.22 -10.77
N TYR A 448 -13.20 -7.16 -11.96
CA TYR A 448 -13.17 -8.22 -12.99
C TYR A 448 -11.94 -8.16 -13.92
N GLY A 449 -11.11 -7.12 -13.86
CA GLY A 449 -10.14 -6.76 -14.90
C GLY A 449 -8.67 -7.12 -14.69
N GLY A 450 -8.33 -7.91 -13.67
CA GLY A 450 -6.93 -8.18 -13.31
C GLY A 450 -6.31 -7.10 -12.42
N ALA A 451 -5.07 -7.33 -11.97
CA ALA A 451 -4.37 -6.44 -11.04
C ALA A 451 -3.94 -5.15 -11.74
N SER A 452 -4.32 -4.01 -11.17
CA SER A 452 -3.89 -2.69 -11.61
C SER A 452 -3.23 -1.96 -10.46
N ALA A 453 -2.01 -1.49 -10.70
CA ALA A 453 -1.27 -0.69 -9.72
C ALA A 453 -2.03 0.59 -9.37
N ALA A 454 -2.78 1.17 -10.31
CA ALA A 454 -3.57 2.38 -10.04
C ALA A 454 -4.79 2.09 -9.16
N LEU A 455 -5.44 0.94 -9.35
CA LEU A 455 -6.50 0.49 -8.45
C LEU A 455 -5.94 0.17 -7.05
N ASP A 456 -4.80 -0.51 -6.97
CA ASP A 456 -4.13 -0.80 -5.70
C ASP A 456 -3.75 0.47 -4.95
N ALA A 457 -3.15 1.44 -5.64
CA ALA A 457 -2.79 2.72 -5.06
C ALA A 457 -4.03 3.47 -4.54
N MET A 458 -5.12 3.50 -5.32
CA MET A 458 -6.38 4.10 -4.88
C MET A 458 -6.96 3.37 -3.67
N ALA A 459 -6.99 2.04 -3.69
CA ALA A 459 -7.56 1.24 -2.62
C ALA A 459 -6.77 1.35 -1.31
N ALA A 460 -5.43 1.32 -1.42
CA ALA A 460 -4.51 1.56 -0.30
C ALA A 460 -4.73 2.96 0.31
N LYS A 461 -4.80 3.99 -0.54
CA LYS A 461 -5.02 5.38 -0.12
C LYS A 461 -6.38 5.59 0.55
N LEU A 462 -7.39 4.84 0.13
CA LEU A 462 -8.77 4.91 0.64
C LEU A 462 -9.10 3.85 1.69
N GLY A 463 -8.12 3.08 2.17
CA GLY A 463 -8.34 2.07 3.22
C GLY A 463 -9.33 0.96 2.85
N THR A 464 -9.58 0.73 1.56
CA THR A 464 -10.59 -0.23 1.08
C THR A 464 -9.96 -1.52 0.57
N PRO A 465 -10.51 -2.70 0.91
CA PRO A 465 -10.02 -3.96 0.41
C PRO A 465 -10.50 -4.21 -1.02
N VAL A 466 -9.68 -4.91 -1.81
CA VAL A 466 -9.96 -5.24 -3.21
C VAL A 466 -10.10 -6.74 -3.38
N MET A 467 -11.20 -7.20 -3.96
CA MET A 467 -11.40 -8.58 -4.39
C MET A 467 -11.30 -8.67 -5.92
N ARG A 468 -10.46 -9.58 -6.41
CA ARG A 468 -10.07 -9.70 -7.82
C ARG A 468 -10.21 -11.12 -8.35
N GLN A 469 -10.56 -11.22 -9.62
CA GLN A 469 -10.50 -12.50 -10.34
C GLN A 469 -9.15 -12.66 -11.05
N SER A 470 -8.58 -13.86 -11.03
CA SER A 470 -7.28 -14.16 -11.65
C SER A 470 -7.31 -14.07 -13.20
N MET A 471 -6.33 -13.33 -13.75
CA MET A 471 -6.09 -12.91 -15.15
C MET A 471 -6.92 -13.56 -16.29
N GLY A 472 -7.76 -12.79 -16.97
CA GLY A 472 -8.28 -13.09 -18.32
C GLY A 472 -9.51 -12.26 -18.65
N GLY A 473 -9.55 -11.63 -19.83
CA GLY A 473 -10.51 -10.59 -20.22
C GLY A 473 -11.97 -11.03 -20.40
N GLY A 474 -12.58 -11.59 -19.37
CA GLY A 474 -13.98 -12.00 -19.31
C GLY A 474 -14.34 -12.52 -17.91
N LEU A 475 -15.64 -12.51 -17.61
CA LEU A 475 -16.18 -13.02 -16.35
C LEU A 475 -16.20 -14.56 -16.39
N ASP A 476 -15.45 -15.21 -15.50
CA ASP A 476 -15.34 -16.67 -15.44
C ASP A 476 -15.64 -17.17 -14.02
N PHE A 477 -16.87 -17.61 -13.78
CA PHE A 477 -17.34 -18.06 -12.46
C PHE A 477 -16.60 -19.29 -11.91
N ASP A 478 -15.86 -20.03 -12.74
CA ASP A 478 -15.05 -21.17 -12.30
C ASP A 478 -13.68 -20.74 -11.77
N ARG A 479 -13.28 -19.48 -11.97
CA ARG A 479 -12.01 -18.94 -11.50
C ARG A 479 -12.09 -18.44 -10.09
N LYS A 480 -10.99 -18.67 -9.38
CA LYS A 480 -10.86 -18.26 -7.99
C LYS A 480 -10.60 -16.76 -7.86
N TRP A 481 -11.15 -16.22 -6.79
CA TRP A 481 -11.01 -14.84 -6.34
C TRP A 481 -9.87 -14.71 -5.34
N THR A 482 -9.08 -13.66 -5.47
CA THR A 482 -8.06 -13.25 -4.50
C THR A 482 -8.45 -11.91 -3.92
N ALA A 483 -8.38 -11.78 -2.61
CA ALA A 483 -8.60 -10.51 -1.93
C ALA A 483 -7.30 -9.96 -1.38
N THR A 484 -7.13 -8.65 -1.48
CA THR A 484 -5.98 -7.91 -0.99
C THR A 484 -6.47 -6.73 -0.15
N GLY A 485 -5.93 -6.57 1.06
CA GLY A 485 -6.15 -5.42 1.91
C GLY A 485 -5.37 -4.18 1.43
N PRO A 486 -5.63 -3.00 2.01
CA PRO A 486 -4.91 -1.75 1.75
C PRO A 486 -3.40 -1.85 2.01
N ASP A 487 -2.99 -2.77 2.87
CA ASP A 487 -1.62 -3.06 3.32
C ASP A 487 -0.94 -4.17 2.50
N GLY A 488 -1.62 -4.68 1.46
CA GLY A 488 -1.16 -5.81 0.66
C GLY A 488 -1.39 -7.19 1.29
N ALA A 489 -1.99 -7.28 2.49
CA ALA A 489 -2.35 -8.56 3.09
C ALA A 489 -3.34 -9.30 2.18
N THR A 490 -3.05 -10.57 1.88
CA THR A 490 -3.89 -11.36 0.97
C THR A 490 -4.64 -12.44 1.74
N VAL A 491 -5.91 -12.67 1.39
CA VAL A 491 -6.61 -13.85 1.93
C VAL A 491 -6.22 -15.08 1.11
N VAL A 492 -5.77 -16.13 1.80
CA VAL A 492 -5.35 -17.41 1.22
C VAL A 492 -6.16 -18.55 1.84
N PRO A 493 -6.64 -19.54 1.05
CA PRO A 493 -6.51 -19.71 -0.40
C PRO A 493 -7.61 -18.97 -1.20
N PRO A 494 -7.46 -18.87 -2.54
CA PRO A 494 -8.40 -18.13 -3.38
C PRO A 494 -9.83 -18.68 -3.29
N PHE A 495 -10.83 -17.81 -3.19
CA PHE A 495 -12.23 -18.18 -2.98
C PHE A 495 -12.89 -18.64 -4.27
N LYS A 496 -13.68 -19.71 -4.21
CA LYS A 496 -14.51 -20.15 -5.35
C LYS A 496 -15.89 -19.49 -5.32
N ASP A 497 -16.45 -19.31 -4.13
CA ASP A 497 -17.80 -18.78 -3.93
C ASP A 497 -17.78 -17.46 -3.14
N ILE A 498 -18.69 -16.55 -3.50
CA ILE A 498 -18.91 -15.31 -2.77
C ILE A 498 -20.04 -15.53 -1.77
N THR A 499 -19.66 -15.79 -0.53
CA THR A 499 -20.57 -15.99 0.59
C THR A 499 -20.48 -14.85 1.59
N ARG A 500 -21.37 -14.84 2.60
CA ARG A 500 -21.27 -13.93 3.75
C ARG A 500 -19.90 -14.01 4.41
N ASP A 501 -19.40 -15.22 4.66
CA ASP A 501 -18.13 -15.43 5.37
C ASP A 501 -16.94 -15.02 4.52
N THR A 502 -16.99 -15.29 3.21
CA THR A 502 -16.01 -14.79 2.24
C THR A 502 -15.96 -13.26 2.30
N LEU A 503 -17.10 -12.60 2.10
CA LEU A 503 -17.15 -11.15 2.03
C LEU A 503 -16.80 -10.51 3.37
N LYS A 504 -17.18 -11.14 4.49
CA LYS A 504 -16.73 -10.74 5.82
C LYS A 504 -15.21 -10.82 5.96
N SER A 505 -14.59 -11.93 5.57
CA SER A 505 -13.13 -12.09 5.67
C SER A 505 -12.36 -11.05 4.83
N VAL A 506 -12.96 -10.60 3.72
CA VAL A 506 -12.41 -9.51 2.89
C VAL A 506 -12.67 -8.15 3.54
N GLY A 507 -13.88 -7.93 4.04
CA GLY A 507 -14.24 -6.70 4.76
C GLY A 507 -13.38 -6.47 6.00
N ASP A 508 -12.98 -7.55 6.68
CA ASP A 508 -12.08 -7.52 7.83
C ASP A 508 -10.63 -7.13 7.45
N LEU A 509 -10.28 -7.05 6.15
CA LEU A 509 -9.00 -6.49 5.68
C LEU A 509 -9.03 -4.97 5.48
N GLN A 510 -10.18 -4.30 5.64
CA GLN A 510 -10.27 -2.86 5.44
C GLN A 510 -9.46 -2.11 6.50
N ARG A 511 -9.03 -0.89 6.17
CA ARG A 511 -8.47 0.04 7.13
C ARG A 511 -9.52 1.09 7.45
N ALA A 512 -9.84 1.29 8.73
CA ALA A 512 -10.66 2.42 9.18
C ALA A 512 -10.09 3.72 8.57
N THR A 513 -10.88 4.42 7.78
CA THR A 513 -10.43 5.63 7.10
C THR A 513 -10.63 6.80 8.03
N ALA A 514 -9.57 7.21 8.70
CA ALA A 514 -9.72 8.26 9.69
C ALA A 514 -9.84 9.68 9.06
N ASP A 515 -9.80 9.81 7.73
CA ASP A 515 -9.66 11.09 7.04
C ASP A 515 -10.58 11.35 5.83
N THR A 516 -11.75 10.71 5.78
CA THR A 516 -12.85 11.13 4.89
C THR A 516 -13.91 11.95 5.61
N ARG A 517 -13.65 12.36 6.85
CA ARG A 517 -14.51 13.27 7.61
C ARG A 517 -14.33 14.69 7.13
N VAL A 518 -14.83 14.91 5.93
CA VAL A 518 -15.14 16.24 5.44
C VAL A 518 -16.24 16.84 6.30
N ASP A 519 -16.15 18.16 6.48
CA ASP A 519 -17.26 18.96 6.98
C ASP A 519 -18.58 18.51 6.29
N PRO A 520 -19.69 18.32 7.02
CA PRO A 520 -20.92 17.79 6.45
C PRO A 520 -21.44 18.58 5.24
N ALA A 521 -21.24 19.91 5.21
CA ALA A 521 -21.64 20.74 4.08
C ALA A 521 -20.74 20.46 2.87
N LEU A 522 -19.42 20.36 3.08
CA LEU A 522 -18.46 19.97 2.04
C LEU A 522 -18.70 18.56 1.52
N GLY A 523 -18.88 17.57 2.40
CA GLY A 523 -19.16 16.19 2.01
C GLY A 523 -20.48 16.03 1.26
N THR A 524 -21.50 16.83 1.61
CA THR A 524 -22.71 16.93 0.82
C THR A 524 -22.40 17.46 -0.57
N TYR A 525 -21.69 18.60 -0.66
CA TYR A 525 -21.35 19.24 -1.93
C TYR A 525 -20.54 18.34 -2.87
N LEU A 526 -19.47 17.70 -2.38
CA LEU A 526 -18.59 16.83 -3.16
C LEU A 526 -19.26 15.55 -3.67
N SER A 527 -20.44 15.22 -3.13
CA SER A 527 -21.22 14.05 -3.52
C SER A 527 -22.45 14.40 -4.36
N MET A 528 -22.65 15.67 -4.65
CA MET A 528 -23.78 16.09 -5.48
C MET A 528 -23.57 15.68 -6.92
N ASP A 529 -24.67 15.35 -7.59
CA ASP A 529 -24.67 15.30 -9.04
C ASP A 529 -24.59 16.72 -9.60
N LEU A 530 -23.41 17.09 -10.10
CA LEU A 530 -23.19 18.41 -10.70
C LEU A 530 -24.05 18.68 -11.95
N SER A 531 -24.73 17.67 -12.52
CA SER A 531 -25.64 17.83 -13.65
C SER A 531 -27.04 18.35 -13.27
N ASP A 532 -27.32 18.56 -11.97
CA ASP A 532 -28.50 19.27 -11.50
C ASP A 532 -28.19 20.77 -11.23
N PRO A 533 -28.42 21.66 -12.21
CA PRO A 533 -28.08 23.08 -12.07
C PRO A 533 -28.92 23.80 -11.02
N VAL A 534 -30.12 23.30 -10.69
CA VAL A 534 -30.99 23.93 -9.69
C VAL A 534 -30.47 23.59 -8.30
N ALA A 535 -30.22 22.30 -8.04
CA ALA A 535 -29.66 21.86 -6.77
C ALA A 535 -28.27 22.45 -6.53
N LEU A 536 -27.40 22.48 -7.55
CA LEU A 536 -26.06 23.05 -7.47
C LEU A 536 -26.09 24.54 -7.12
N ARG A 537 -26.92 25.33 -7.81
CA ARG A 537 -27.07 26.77 -7.51
C ARG A 537 -27.60 27.00 -6.11
N GLU A 538 -28.59 26.23 -5.68
CA GLU A 538 -29.16 26.38 -4.34
C GLU A 538 -28.14 26.04 -3.25
N LYS A 539 -27.39 24.95 -3.42
CA LYS A 539 -26.32 24.57 -2.49
C LYS A 539 -25.25 25.65 -2.37
N LEU A 540 -24.77 26.17 -3.51
CA LEU A 540 -23.74 27.20 -3.53
C LEU A 540 -24.26 28.56 -3.04
N ARG A 541 -25.55 28.85 -3.21
CA ARG A 541 -26.20 30.05 -2.65
C ARG A 541 -26.28 30.01 -1.12
N ILE A 542 -26.57 28.84 -0.54
CA ILE A 542 -26.70 28.68 0.91
C ILE A 542 -25.32 28.55 1.57
N ASP A 543 -24.46 27.67 1.05
CA ASP A 543 -23.23 27.25 1.72
C ASP A 543 -21.94 27.79 1.08
N GLY A 544 -22.02 28.55 -0.01
CA GLY A 544 -20.85 28.87 -0.86
C GLY A 544 -19.68 29.52 -0.13
N SER A 545 -19.93 30.44 0.81
CA SER A 545 -18.88 31.09 1.60
C SER A 545 -18.18 30.12 2.55
N ALA A 546 -18.94 29.25 3.22
CA ALA A 546 -18.41 28.20 4.10
C ALA A 546 -17.63 27.15 3.29
N LEU A 547 -18.19 26.68 2.16
CA LEU A 547 -17.55 25.73 1.26
C LEU A 547 -16.23 26.26 0.70
N LYS A 548 -16.15 27.55 0.40
CA LYS A 548 -14.92 28.20 -0.07
C LYS A 548 -13.84 28.25 1.01
N ALA A 549 -14.20 28.54 2.25
CA ALA A 549 -13.26 28.46 3.38
C ALA A 549 -12.70 27.04 3.57
N LEU A 550 -13.49 26.03 3.22
CA LEU A 550 -13.13 24.62 3.27
C LEU A 550 -12.44 24.11 2.00
N GLN A 551 -12.33 24.90 0.92
CA GLN A 551 -11.73 24.47 -0.34
C GLN A 551 -10.30 23.89 -0.20
N PRO A 552 -9.41 24.43 0.66
CA PRO A 552 -8.09 23.84 0.88
C PRO A 552 -8.14 22.39 1.38
N THR A 553 -9.21 21.98 2.07
CA THR A 553 -9.35 20.62 2.55
C THR A 553 -9.61 19.62 1.43
N ILE A 554 -10.17 20.06 0.28
CA ILE A 554 -10.38 19.20 -0.90
C ILE A 554 -9.04 18.65 -1.40
N ALA A 555 -8.00 19.47 -1.41
CA ALA A 555 -6.65 19.08 -1.85
C ALA A 555 -5.95 18.13 -0.86
N ALA A 556 -6.34 18.17 0.41
CA ALA A 556 -5.83 17.26 1.44
C ALA A 556 -6.50 15.88 1.39
N LEU A 557 -7.62 15.73 0.68
CA LEU A 557 -8.34 14.46 0.65
C LEU A 557 -7.52 13.35 -0.02
N PRO A 558 -7.72 12.09 0.40
CA PRO A 558 -6.98 10.94 -0.11
C PRO A 558 -7.41 10.49 -1.53
N PHE A 559 -7.75 11.41 -2.44
CA PHE A 559 -8.20 11.13 -3.81
C PHE A 559 -7.24 11.69 -4.87
N ASP A 560 -7.47 11.35 -6.13
CA ASP A 560 -6.80 11.99 -7.27
C ASP A 560 -7.21 13.47 -7.36
N ALA A 561 -6.28 14.37 -7.66
CA ALA A 561 -6.56 15.80 -7.79
C ALA A 561 -7.63 16.10 -8.86
N GLU A 562 -7.79 15.25 -9.86
CA GLU A 562 -8.83 15.35 -10.87
C GLU A 562 -10.23 14.98 -10.36
N GLN A 563 -10.34 14.21 -9.27
CA GLN A 563 -11.60 13.70 -8.73
C GLN A 563 -12.60 14.81 -8.37
N PHE A 564 -12.11 15.89 -7.75
CA PHE A 564 -12.92 17.01 -7.28
C PHE A 564 -12.54 18.34 -7.94
N ARG A 565 -11.85 18.28 -9.08
CA ARG A 565 -11.39 19.49 -9.78
C ARG A 565 -12.55 20.37 -10.26
N ALA A 566 -13.62 19.79 -10.80
CA ALA A 566 -14.81 20.55 -11.17
C ALA A 566 -15.49 21.23 -9.97
N HIS A 567 -15.57 20.55 -8.83
CA HIS A 567 -16.12 21.11 -7.59
C HIS A 567 -15.30 22.31 -7.12
N SER A 568 -13.97 22.14 -7.04
CA SER A 568 -13.05 23.22 -6.66
C SER A 568 -13.16 24.41 -7.62
N LYS A 569 -13.27 24.15 -8.92
CA LYS A 569 -13.37 25.19 -9.93
C LYS A 569 -14.68 25.98 -9.86
N LEU A 570 -15.79 25.33 -9.55
CA LEU A 570 -17.08 26.01 -9.36
C LEU A 570 -17.05 26.95 -8.14
N LEU A 571 -16.38 26.55 -7.05
CA LEU A 571 -16.18 27.41 -5.87
C LEU A 571 -15.31 28.64 -6.22
N ASP A 572 -14.28 28.47 -7.04
CA ASP A 572 -13.45 29.59 -7.53
C ASP A 572 -14.25 30.59 -8.36
N LEU A 573 -15.13 30.10 -9.23
CA LEU A 573 -15.90 30.92 -10.17
C LEU A 573 -17.02 31.72 -9.48
N LEU A 574 -17.52 31.26 -8.33
CA LEU A 574 -18.65 31.86 -7.61
C LEU A 574 -18.50 33.37 -7.37
N ASP A 575 -17.30 33.82 -7.02
CA ASP A 575 -17.01 35.24 -6.71
C ASP A 575 -16.28 35.98 -7.84
N LYS A 576 -15.65 35.25 -8.76
CA LYS A 576 -14.76 35.83 -9.78
C LYS A 576 -15.52 36.30 -11.02
N ASP A 577 -16.49 35.51 -11.47
CA ASP A 577 -17.16 35.76 -12.75
C ASP A 577 -18.49 34.98 -12.81
N THR A 578 -19.59 35.67 -12.50
CA THR A 578 -20.94 35.09 -12.49
C THR A 578 -21.35 34.56 -13.88
N ALA A 579 -20.87 35.18 -14.96
CA ALA A 579 -21.18 34.74 -16.32
C ALA A 579 -20.43 33.45 -16.69
N ARG A 580 -19.16 33.31 -16.28
CA ARG A 580 -18.41 32.04 -16.42
C ARG A 580 -18.97 30.96 -15.53
N PHE A 581 -19.36 31.28 -14.30
CA PHE A 581 -20.05 30.34 -13.41
C PHE A 581 -21.33 29.81 -14.06
N ASP A 582 -22.17 30.68 -14.60
CA ASP A 582 -23.39 30.26 -15.30
C ASP A 582 -23.08 29.40 -16.52
N THR A 583 -22.05 29.74 -17.31
CA THR A 583 -21.61 28.93 -18.45
C THR A 583 -21.17 27.53 -18.01
N ALA A 584 -20.40 27.42 -16.91
CA ALA A 584 -19.97 26.14 -16.36
C ALA A 584 -21.15 25.30 -15.84
N VAL A 585 -22.10 25.91 -15.12
CA VAL A 585 -23.31 25.23 -14.63
C VAL A 585 -24.19 24.77 -15.80
N HIS A 586 -24.36 25.60 -16.83
CA HIS A 586 -25.11 25.23 -18.04
C HIS A 586 -24.47 24.06 -18.78
N PHE A 587 -23.14 24.05 -18.88
CA PHE A 587 -22.40 22.92 -19.44
C PHE A 587 -22.67 21.63 -18.66
N LEU A 588 -22.49 21.64 -17.34
CA LEU A 588 -22.71 20.45 -16.50
C LEU A 588 -24.16 19.95 -16.61
N ALA A 589 -25.15 20.84 -16.61
CA ALA A 589 -26.55 20.49 -16.81
C ALA A 589 -26.83 19.82 -18.16
N ALA A 590 -26.15 20.29 -19.22
CA ALA A 590 -26.32 19.79 -20.56
C ALA A 590 -25.63 18.42 -20.77
N THR A 591 -24.79 17.97 -19.83
CA THR A 591 -24.18 16.61 -19.84
C THR A 591 -25.05 15.54 -19.14
N LYS A 592 -26.25 15.91 -18.68
CA LYS A 592 -27.16 15.03 -17.94
C LYS A 592 -27.44 13.73 -18.70
N GLY A 593 -27.12 12.60 -18.07
CA GLY A 593 -27.34 11.25 -18.59
C GLY A 593 -26.14 10.61 -19.29
N GLY A 594 -24.99 11.29 -19.40
CA GLY A 594 -23.75 10.71 -19.95
C GLY A 594 -23.77 10.39 -21.45
N ASP A 595 -24.91 10.58 -22.12
CA ASP A 595 -25.13 10.21 -23.52
C ASP A 595 -25.09 11.40 -24.49
N THR A 596 -25.10 12.65 -24.00
CA THR A 596 -24.89 13.85 -24.84
C THR A 596 -23.67 14.62 -24.36
N MET A 597 -22.61 14.60 -25.17
CA MET A 597 -21.45 15.46 -24.95
C MET A 597 -21.77 16.83 -25.50
N THR A 598 -22.37 17.65 -24.66
CA THR A 598 -22.56 19.06 -24.94
C THR A 598 -21.31 19.81 -24.48
N LEU A 599 -21.00 20.86 -25.21
CA LEU A 599 -19.75 21.57 -25.18
C LEU A 599 -20.13 22.96 -24.56
N PRO A 600 -19.30 23.58 -23.70
CA PRO A 600 -19.68 24.83 -23.01
C PRO A 600 -19.72 26.00 -24.00
N ASP A 601 -20.64 26.97 -23.92
CA ASP A 601 -20.87 28.05 -24.92
C ASP A 601 -19.60 28.82 -25.35
N LEU A 602 -18.81 28.20 -26.23
CA LEU A 602 -17.46 28.60 -26.59
C LEU A 602 -17.43 29.90 -27.39
N PRO A 603 -18.41 30.18 -28.29
CA PRO A 603 -18.51 31.49 -28.95
C PRO A 603 -18.59 32.68 -27.98
N SER A 604 -19.13 32.52 -26.77
CA SER A 604 -19.11 33.60 -25.77
C SER A 604 -17.70 33.85 -25.21
N VAL A 605 -16.93 32.78 -24.99
CA VAL A 605 -15.56 32.84 -24.47
C VAL A 605 -14.59 33.38 -25.51
N LEU A 606 -14.73 32.97 -26.78
CA LEU A 606 -13.87 33.45 -27.88
C LEU A 606 -14.00 34.96 -28.12
N ARG A 607 -15.12 35.58 -27.74
CA ARG A 607 -15.30 37.05 -27.82
C ARG A 607 -14.56 37.83 -26.72
N GLN A 608 -14.03 37.16 -25.70
CA GLN A 608 -13.25 37.80 -24.65
C GLN A 608 -11.86 38.21 -25.15
N ALA A 609 -11.24 39.18 -24.45
CA ALA A 609 -9.87 39.61 -24.71
C ALA A 609 -8.88 38.43 -24.53
N PRO A 610 -7.75 38.39 -25.26
CA PRO A 610 -6.85 37.22 -25.28
C PRO A 610 -6.40 36.73 -23.89
N GLU A 611 -6.06 37.66 -23.00
CA GLU A 611 -5.60 37.34 -21.63
C GLU A 611 -6.70 36.64 -20.82
N THR A 612 -7.92 37.19 -20.84
CA THR A 612 -9.10 36.62 -20.18
C THR A 612 -9.61 35.33 -20.83
N ARG A 613 -9.39 35.19 -22.15
CA ARG A 613 -9.84 34.03 -22.95
C ARG A 613 -9.08 32.77 -22.57
N ALA A 614 -7.76 32.86 -22.43
CA ALA A 614 -6.93 31.71 -22.06
C ALA A 614 -7.31 31.17 -20.67
N GLU A 615 -7.54 32.05 -19.71
CA GLU A 615 -8.03 31.69 -18.38
C GLU A 615 -9.43 31.05 -18.46
N ALA A 616 -10.38 31.68 -19.18
CA ALA A 616 -11.73 31.13 -19.34
C ALA A 616 -11.75 29.74 -20.01
N LEU A 617 -10.89 29.50 -20.99
CA LEU A 617 -10.72 28.18 -21.61
C LEU A 617 -10.18 27.15 -20.60
N GLN A 618 -9.21 27.55 -19.77
CA GLN A 618 -8.68 26.68 -18.73
C GLN A 618 -9.73 26.40 -17.64
N ASP A 619 -10.52 27.40 -17.24
CA ASP A 619 -11.63 27.24 -16.30
C ASP A 619 -12.64 26.22 -16.81
N LEU A 620 -13.03 26.32 -18.08
CA LEU A 620 -13.94 25.36 -18.72
C LEU A 620 -13.34 23.96 -18.81
N LYS A 621 -12.04 23.83 -19.13
CA LYS A 621 -11.33 22.55 -19.10
C LYS A 621 -11.37 21.93 -17.71
N ASP A 622 -11.16 22.71 -16.67
CA ASP A 622 -11.13 22.24 -15.28
C ASP A 622 -12.50 21.70 -14.81
N VAL A 623 -13.59 22.31 -15.30
CA VAL A 623 -14.97 21.85 -15.05
C VAL A 623 -15.27 20.52 -15.76
N THR A 624 -14.50 20.11 -16.78
CA THR A 624 -14.69 18.81 -17.46
C THR A 624 -14.14 17.61 -16.67
N TYR A 625 -13.44 17.81 -15.56
CA TYR A 625 -12.87 16.75 -14.73
C TYR A 625 -13.86 16.27 -13.65
N GLY A 626 -13.52 15.19 -12.95
CA GLY A 626 -14.31 14.65 -11.84
C GLY A 626 -15.25 13.51 -12.25
N PRO A 627 -16.31 13.22 -11.46
CA PRO A 627 -17.12 11.99 -11.59
C PRO A 627 -17.86 11.86 -12.93
N HIS A 628 -18.10 12.99 -13.60
CA HIS A 628 -18.75 13.06 -14.92
C HIS A 628 -17.78 12.99 -16.11
N ASP A 629 -16.47 13.09 -15.86
CA ASP A 629 -15.35 13.02 -16.81
C ASP A 629 -15.72 13.25 -18.29
N ALA A 630 -15.80 14.52 -18.69
CA ALA A 630 -16.18 14.96 -20.04
C ALA A 630 -14.95 15.09 -20.96
N GLY A 631 -14.18 14.02 -21.11
CA GLY A 631 -12.88 14.04 -21.80
C GLY A 631 -12.92 14.48 -23.26
N ALA A 632 -14.02 14.29 -24.01
CA ALA A 632 -14.09 14.79 -25.39
C ALA A 632 -14.24 16.30 -25.46
N ALA A 633 -15.06 16.88 -24.58
CA ALA A 633 -15.16 18.34 -24.46
C ALA A 633 -13.80 18.92 -24.07
N ARG A 634 -13.10 18.27 -23.13
CA ARG A 634 -11.72 18.62 -22.75
C ARG A 634 -10.77 18.60 -23.94
N ALA A 635 -10.87 17.59 -24.79
CA ALA A 635 -10.05 17.44 -25.99
C ALA A 635 -10.22 18.62 -26.95
N VAL A 636 -11.47 18.96 -27.24
CA VAL A 636 -11.82 20.07 -28.12
C VAL A 636 -11.39 21.40 -27.51
N LEU A 637 -11.61 21.60 -26.20
CA LEU A 637 -11.16 22.80 -25.51
C LEU A 637 -9.63 22.94 -25.48
N ASP A 638 -8.90 21.84 -25.27
CA ASP A 638 -7.43 21.81 -25.33
C ASP A 638 -6.91 22.12 -26.74
N ALA A 639 -7.55 21.55 -27.77
CA ALA A 639 -7.22 21.79 -29.16
C ALA A 639 -7.47 23.25 -29.58
N VAL A 640 -8.61 23.81 -29.18
CA VAL A 640 -8.95 25.23 -29.37
C VAL A 640 -7.94 26.13 -28.68
N GLN A 641 -7.62 25.85 -27.41
CA GLN A 641 -6.64 26.64 -26.67
C GLN A 641 -5.25 26.60 -27.33
N LYS A 642 -4.80 25.42 -27.76
CA LYS A 642 -3.53 25.24 -28.49
C LYS A 642 -3.53 25.99 -29.82
N ARG A 643 -4.59 25.89 -30.60
CA ARG A 643 -4.70 26.59 -31.89
C ARG A 643 -4.65 28.11 -31.70
N LEU A 644 -5.36 28.63 -30.69
CA LEU A 644 -5.33 30.06 -30.35
C LEU A 644 -3.96 30.53 -29.84
N ALA A 645 -3.18 29.63 -29.23
CA ALA A 645 -1.80 29.89 -28.81
C ALA A 645 -0.78 29.78 -29.97
N GLY A 646 -1.22 29.49 -31.20
CA GLY A 646 -0.34 29.37 -32.37
C GLY A 646 0.37 28.01 -32.50
N ALA A 647 -0.14 26.97 -31.84
CA ALA A 647 0.39 25.62 -31.96
C ALA A 647 0.26 25.07 -33.39
N SER A 648 1.13 24.11 -33.72
CA SER A 648 1.12 23.42 -35.00
C SER A 648 -0.10 22.50 -35.17
N ASP A 649 -0.43 22.18 -36.42
CA ASP A 649 -1.53 21.27 -36.75
C ASP A 649 -1.37 19.91 -36.07
N ASP A 650 -0.13 19.40 -35.97
CA ASP A 650 0.17 18.14 -35.30
C ASP A 650 -0.11 18.19 -33.79
N GLU A 651 0.17 19.31 -33.12
CA GLU A 651 -0.09 19.50 -31.69
C GLU A 651 -1.59 19.64 -31.39
N VAL A 652 -2.33 20.34 -32.26
CA VAL A 652 -3.79 20.51 -32.17
C VAL A 652 -4.48 19.17 -32.42
N LYS A 653 -4.08 18.47 -33.47
CA LYS A 653 -4.56 17.12 -33.80
C LYS A 653 -4.26 16.14 -32.67
N LYS A 654 -3.05 16.19 -32.12
CA LYS A 654 -2.64 15.38 -30.97
C LYS A 654 -3.53 15.64 -29.75
N ALA A 655 -3.93 16.88 -29.48
CA ALA A 655 -4.84 17.18 -28.35
C ALA A 655 -6.20 16.44 -28.45
N ILE A 656 -6.75 16.33 -29.66
CA ILE A 656 -7.99 15.59 -29.93
C ILE A 656 -7.74 14.09 -29.84
N TYR A 657 -6.65 13.61 -30.44
CA TYR A 657 -6.35 12.18 -30.56
C TYR A 657 -5.95 11.58 -29.21
N ASP A 658 -5.26 12.36 -28.39
CA ASP A 658 -4.95 12.05 -26.99
C ASP A 658 -6.24 11.96 -26.14
N ASN A 659 -7.44 12.17 -26.67
CA ASN A 659 -8.71 11.95 -25.97
C ASN A 659 -9.72 11.18 -26.83
N SER A 660 -9.22 10.45 -27.83
CA SER A 660 -10.02 9.66 -28.78
C SER A 660 -10.93 8.62 -28.11
N VAL A 661 -10.56 8.12 -26.93
CA VAL A 661 -11.39 7.20 -26.13
C VAL A 661 -12.74 7.81 -25.73
N TYR A 662 -12.83 9.14 -25.66
CA TYR A 662 -14.07 9.87 -25.39
C TYR A 662 -14.84 10.23 -26.67
N LEU A 663 -14.31 9.91 -27.86
CA LEU A 663 -14.88 10.22 -29.16
C LEU A 663 -15.19 8.94 -29.97
N PRO A 664 -16.14 8.09 -29.54
CA PRO A 664 -16.55 6.92 -30.32
C PRO A 664 -17.37 7.32 -31.56
N GLU A 665 -17.36 6.48 -32.60
CA GLU A 665 -18.04 6.75 -33.89
C GLU A 665 -19.58 6.74 -33.82
N GLY A 666 -20.19 6.18 -32.76
CA GLY A 666 -21.66 6.07 -32.62
C GLY A 666 -22.38 7.28 -31.98
N PRO A 667 -23.73 7.22 -31.82
CA PRO A 667 -24.58 8.30 -31.28
C PRO A 667 -24.23 8.68 -29.83
N GLY A 668 -23.93 9.95 -29.51
CA GLY A 668 -23.37 10.35 -28.21
C GLY A 668 -21.85 10.57 -28.18
N GLY A 669 -21.21 10.70 -29.34
CA GLY A 669 -19.74 10.65 -29.50
C GLY A 669 -19.25 11.66 -30.53
N ARG A 670 -18.49 11.22 -31.56
CA ARG A 670 -18.02 12.12 -32.63
C ARG A 670 -19.15 12.88 -33.30
N ALA A 671 -20.23 12.19 -33.65
CA ALA A 671 -21.37 12.79 -34.34
C ALA A 671 -22.05 13.91 -33.53
N ASP A 672 -22.04 13.81 -32.21
CA ASP A 672 -22.68 14.80 -31.33
C ASP A 672 -21.75 16.00 -31.11
N ILE A 673 -20.45 15.75 -30.92
CA ILE A 673 -19.43 16.82 -30.89
C ILE A 673 -19.40 17.58 -32.22
N ILE A 674 -19.47 16.88 -33.35
CA ILE A 674 -19.52 17.52 -34.67
C ILE A 674 -20.78 18.38 -34.80
N ARG A 675 -21.94 17.87 -34.34
CA ARG A 675 -23.20 18.63 -34.36
C ARG A 675 -23.12 19.89 -33.50
N GLU A 676 -22.52 19.79 -32.31
CA GLU A 676 -22.26 20.93 -31.42
C GLU A 676 -21.33 21.97 -32.07
N LEU A 677 -20.20 21.52 -32.63
CA LEU A 677 -19.26 22.38 -33.35
C LEU A 677 -19.94 23.11 -34.52
N GLN A 678 -20.83 22.43 -35.26
CA GLN A 678 -21.64 23.04 -36.32
C GLN A 678 -22.61 24.09 -35.77
N VAL A 679 -23.30 23.81 -34.66
CA VAL A 679 -24.18 24.79 -33.99
C VAL A 679 -23.39 26.04 -33.58
N TRP A 680 -22.16 25.88 -33.08
CA TRP A 680 -21.31 27.01 -32.70
C TRP A 680 -20.76 27.79 -33.88
N ARG A 681 -20.34 27.10 -34.94
CA ARG A 681 -19.96 27.74 -36.20
C ARG A 681 -21.09 28.63 -36.71
N ASP A 682 -22.33 28.14 -36.68
CA ASP A 682 -23.48 28.90 -37.17
C ASP A 682 -23.81 30.10 -36.26
N ARG A 683 -23.48 30.02 -34.96
CA ARG A 683 -23.61 31.13 -33.98
C ARG A 683 -22.43 32.10 -33.98
N ALA A 684 -21.26 31.69 -34.47
CA ALA A 684 -20.07 32.52 -34.49
C ALA A 684 -20.24 33.71 -35.45
N THR A 685 -19.85 34.89 -34.98
CA THR A 685 -19.94 36.14 -35.76
C THR A 685 -18.62 36.47 -36.47
N ASP A 686 -17.48 36.03 -35.90
CA ASP A 686 -16.15 36.17 -36.50
C ASP A 686 -15.88 35.02 -37.49
N PRO A 687 -15.47 35.30 -38.74
CA PRO A 687 -15.01 34.28 -39.69
C PRO A 687 -13.87 33.39 -39.17
N ALA A 688 -12.97 33.92 -38.32
CA ALA A 688 -11.86 33.15 -37.75
C ALA A 688 -12.36 32.06 -36.79
N ASP A 689 -13.36 32.39 -35.96
CA ASP A 689 -13.99 31.44 -35.03
C ASP A 689 -14.73 30.34 -35.81
N ARG A 690 -15.37 30.68 -36.93
CA ARG A 690 -16.01 29.69 -37.82
C ARG A 690 -15.00 28.70 -38.39
N ALA A 691 -13.88 29.20 -38.91
CA ALA A 691 -12.82 28.38 -39.45
C ALA A 691 -12.21 27.46 -38.38
N LEU A 692 -12.04 27.96 -37.16
CA LEU A 692 -11.60 27.18 -36.01
C LEU A 692 -12.55 26.01 -35.71
N PHE A 693 -13.86 26.24 -35.70
CA PHE A 693 -14.84 25.18 -35.43
C PHE A 693 -14.94 24.15 -36.56
N ASP A 694 -14.88 24.58 -37.82
CA ASP A 694 -14.81 23.66 -38.97
C ASP A 694 -13.54 22.80 -38.89
N GLU A 695 -12.41 23.40 -38.51
CA GLU A 695 -11.17 22.68 -38.29
C GLU A 695 -11.31 21.63 -37.17
N MET A 696 -11.82 22.00 -36.00
CA MET A 696 -12.02 21.06 -34.90
C MET A 696 -12.92 19.90 -35.34
N ALA A 697 -13.95 20.17 -36.15
CA ALA A 697 -14.84 19.15 -36.67
C ALA A 697 -14.10 18.18 -37.62
N VAL A 698 -13.18 18.67 -38.45
CA VAL A 698 -12.31 17.82 -39.29
C VAL A 698 -11.45 16.91 -38.43
N TRP A 699 -10.80 17.42 -37.38
CA TRP A 699 -9.95 16.61 -36.51
C TRP A 699 -10.75 15.59 -35.69
N VAL A 700 -11.92 15.94 -35.19
CA VAL A 700 -12.84 14.98 -34.54
C VAL A 700 -13.31 13.91 -35.52
N THR A 701 -13.59 14.28 -36.78
CA THR A 701 -14.03 13.34 -37.82
C THR A 701 -12.92 12.35 -38.19
N THR A 702 -11.70 12.87 -38.36
CA THR A 702 -10.52 12.11 -38.78
C THR A 702 -9.78 11.43 -37.64
N CYS A 703 -10.26 11.61 -36.40
CA CYS A 703 -9.70 10.93 -35.24
C CYS A 703 -9.59 9.43 -35.53
N PRO A 704 -8.41 8.81 -35.36
CA PRO A 704 -8.17 7.44 -35.79
C PRO A 704 -8.89 6.44 -34.94
#